data_AF-L8LT48-F1
#
_entry.id   AF-L8LT48-F1
#
_cell.length_a   1.000
_cell.length_b   1.000
_cell.length_c   1.000
_cell.angle_alpha   90.00
_cell.angle_beta   90.00
_cell.angle_gamma   90.00
#
_symmetry.space_group_name_H-M   'P 1'
#
loop_
_entity.id
_entity.type
_entity.pdbx_description
1 polymer ?
#
loop_
_entity_poly.entity_id
_entity_poly.type
_entity_poly.pdbx_seq_one_letter_code
_entity_poly.pdbx_strand_id
1 'polypeptide(L)'
;MAKQIIIAEQHHIAAVFSEDQIEELMVTAGNQQVSDIYLGVVENVIPGIDAAFVNIGDAERNGFIHVTDLGPVRLKKSAGAITELLAPQQKVLVQVMKEPTGNKGPRLTGNITLPGRYLVLMPYGKGVNLSRRIKNENERSRLRALAILVKPAGMGLLVRTEAEGKAEEAIMEDLESLMTQWESIQQQVNNTKPPALLNRDDDFIQKVLREVYTSDVNRIVVDSQAGLKRVRQHLVNWSGGRAPEGVFIDYHQSPQSILDYFRINAAIKEALKPRVDLPSGGYIIIEPTEALTVIDVNSGSFTRSATSRETVLWTNSEAATEIARQLRLRNIGGVIIVDFIDMDSKRDQLKLLEHFNKTLKFDKARPQIAQLSELGLVELTRKRQGKNLYELFSQTCAICGGLGYLAHLPGIKESQCLEVNNGNSISPVLKPTDKLPNEVFIVIPETNLEIDLEPVNESVELLTNPDYQDPNGNNNQIRRKRRRRGEEDLNVVNNIPVPEKEIEYNNKKEKDKTISLRTPRRDETKIEKVSVEMTPLEQEVYALMGVSPLIRLSREFENPQAVVISVTAPGESLEPEANPVEPLAVNDLEIDEIEPEELNWESSSEIEPDSEDMYEDMESSSESRPLNRRRRRRPSAVESQTSSF
;
A
#
# COMPACT_ATOMS: atom_id res chain seq x y z
N MET A 1 -13.46 2.11 18.21
CA MET A 1 -13.12 3.23 19.11
C MET A 1 -13.78 4.48 18.57
N ALA A 2 -13.84 5.56 19.35
CA ALA A 2 -14.25 6.86 18.83
C ALA A 2 -13.10 7.50 18.03
N LYS A 3 -13.40 8.04 16.85
CA LYS A 3 -12.47 8.81 16.03
C LYS A 3 -12.73 10.31 16.12
N GLN A 4 -11.70 11.09 15.89
CA GLN A 4 -11.77 12.54 15.76
C GLN A 4 -11.11 13.00 14.45
N ILE A 5 -11.74 13.91 13.72
CA ILE A 5 -11.19 14.54 12.52
C ILE A 5 -10.78 15.97 12.85
N ILE A 6 -9.53 16.34 12.54
CA ILE A 6 -9.05 17.73 12.54
C ILE A 6 -8.88 18.17 11.08
N ILE A 7 -9.36 19.37 10.73
CA ILE A 7 -9.24 19.94 9.39
C ILE A 7 -8.62 21.34 9.46
N ALA A 8 -7.38 21.48 8.97
CA ALA A 8 -6.71 22.73 8.70
C ALA A 8 -6.89 23.09 7.22
N GLU A 9 -7.98 23.77 6.90
CA GLU A 9 -8.33 24.14 5.54
C GLU A 9 -7.31 25.12 4.93
N GLN A 10 -6.84 26.09 5.71
CA GLN A 10 -5.81 27.07 5.30
C GLN A 10 -4.47 26.43 4.88
N HIS A 11 -4.25 25.16 5.21
CA HIS A 11 -3.06 24.40 4.85
C HIS A 11 -3.37 23.15 4.00
N HIS A 12 -4.64 22.93 3.62
CA HIS A 12 -5.13 21.73 2.93
C HIS A 12 -4.65 20.42 3.57
N ILE A 13 -4.70 20.36 4.91
CA ILE A 13 -4.32 19.21 5.73
C ILE A 13 -5.48 18.80 6.63
N ALA A 14 -5.73 17.50 6.72
CA ALA A 14 -6.59 16.91 7.74
C ALA A 14 -5.90 15.71 8.40
N ALA A 15 -6.17 15.53 9.69
CA ALA A 15 -5.63 14.45 10.51
C ALA A 15 -6.77 13.64 11.13
N VAL A 16 -6.63 12.32 11.08
CA VAL A 16 -7.60 11.37 11.65
C VAL A 16 -7.01 10.77 12.91
N PHE A 17 -7.63 11.07 14.04
CA PHE A 17 -7.24 10.61 15.37
C PHE A 17 -8.09 9.42 15.83
N SER A 18 -7.46 8.51 16.57
CA SER A 18 -8.02 7.31 17.19
C SER A 18 -7.19 7.04 18.44
N GLU A 19 -7.82 6.93 19.62
CA GLU A 19 -7.11 6.74 20.91
C GLU A 19 -5.98 7.77 21.13
N ASP A 20 -6.28 9.05 20.83
CA ASP A 20 -5.39 10.22 20.85
C ASP A 20 -4.12 10.14 19.95
N GLN A 21 -3.98 9.07 19.16
CA GLN A 21 -2.95 8.89 18.13
C GLN A 21 -3.46 9.22 16.73
N ILE A 22 -2.59 9.73 15.86
CA ILE A 22 -2.92 9.95 14.43
C ILE A 22 -2.78 8.62 13.67
N GLU A 23 -3.83 8.19 12.97
CA GLU A 23 -3.83 7.00 12.11
C GLU A 23 -3.64 7.31 10.62
N GLU A 24 -4.13 8.44 10.14
CA GLU A 24 -4.16 8.82 8.73
C GLU A 24 -4.01 10.34 8.61
N LEU A 25 -3.14 10.79 7.69
CA LEU A 25 -3.00 12.19 7.30
C LEU A 25 -3.47 12.33 5.85
N MET A 26 -4.40 13.26 5.61
CA MET A 26 -4.79 13.68 4.27
C MET A 26 -4.16 15.04 3.98
N VAL A 27 -3.29 15.09 2.97
CA VAL A 27 -2.66 16.31 2.47
C VAL A 27 -3.11 16.50 1.03
N THR A 28 -3.38 17.73 0.61
CA THR A 28 -3.68 18.06 -0.79
C THR A 28 -2.73 19.16 -1.25
N ALA A 29 -1.73 18.80 -2.06
CA ALA A 29 -0.61 19.68 -2.41
C ALA A 29 -0.14 19.52 -3.87
N GLY A 30 -0.12 20.65 -4.59
CA GLY A 30 0.33 20.76 -5.99
C GLY A 30 -0.79 20.98 -7.00
N ASN A 31 -0.39 21.25 -8.24
CA ASN A 31 -1.28 21.74 -9.31
C ASN A 31 -2.13 20.64 -9.99
N GLN A 32 -1.91 19.38 -9.65
CA GLN A 32 -2.59 18.18 -10.16
C GLN A 32 -2.89 17.26 -8.99
N GLN A 33 -4.13 16.82 -8.83
CA GLN A 33 -4.61 15.99 -7.74
C GLN A 33 -5.28 14.73 -8.27
N VAL A 34 -5.30 13.65 -7.49
CA VAL A 34 -6.13 12.47 -7.84
C VAL A 34 -7.60 12.89 -7.99
N SER A 35 -8.25 12.36 -9.04
CA SER A 35 -9.62 12.66 -9.49
C SER A 35 -9.84 13.98 -10.24
N ASP A 36 -8.84 14.87 -10.40
CA ASP A 36 -8.96 16.05 -11.28
C ASP A 36 -9.27 15.62 -12.72
N ILE A 37 -10.17 16.35 -13.39
CA ILE A 37 -10.59 16.09 -14.78
C ILE A 37 -10.16 17.24 -15.68
N TYR A 38 -9.40 16.90 -16.73
CA TYR A 38 -8.85 17.82 -17.72
C TYR A 38 -9.38 17.52 -19.12
N LEU A 39 -9.56 18.57 -19.92
CA LEU A 39 -9.59 18.48 -21.38
C LEU A 39 -8.17 18.67 -21.89
N GLY A 40 -7.52 17.59 -22.30
CA GLY A 40 -6.15 17.59 -22.81
C GLY A 40 -6.05 17.40 -24.32
N VAL A 41 -4.81 17.39 -24.81
CA VAL A 41 -4.47 17.07 -26.21
C VAL A 41 -3.43 15.95 -26.23
N VAL A 42 -3.63 14.90 -27.03
CA VAL A 42 -2.60 13.88 -27.27
C VAL A 42 -1.43 14.54 -27.99
N GLU A 43 -0.28 14.61 -27.35
CA GLU A 43 0.92 15.21 -27.93
C GLU A 43 1.69 14.15 -28.73
N ASN A 44 1.98 13.02 -28.09
CA ASN A 44 2.79 11.93 -28.64
C ASN A 44 2.16 10.56 -28.32
N VAL A 45 2.27 9.60 -29.24
CA VAL A 45 1.85 8.20 -29.07
C VAL A 45 3.07 7.30 -29.26
N ILE A 46 3.35 6.42 -28.31
CA ILE A 46 4.55 5.56 -28.31
C ILE A 46 4.14 4.08 -28.33
N PRO A 47 4.25 3.39 -29.48
CA PRO A 47 3.86 1.98 -29.61
C PRO A 47 4.63 1.05 -28.68
N GLY A 48 5.94 1.25 -28.52
CA GLY A 48 6.82 0.36 -27.75
C GLY A 48 6.56 0.25 -26.25
N ILE A 49 5.63 1.05 -25.72
CA ILE A 49 5.15 1.00 -24.33
C ILE A 49 3.61 1.04 -24.24
N ASP A 50 2.92 0.85 -25.38
CA ASP A 50 1.46 0.91 -25.54
C ASP A 50 0.81 2.10 -24.79
N ALA A 51 1.42 3.28 -24.90
CA ALA A 51 1.00 4.48 -24.17
C ALA A 51 1.11 5.77 -24.99
N ALA A 52 0.43 6.81 -24.53
CA ALA A 52 0.48 8.14 -25.09
C ALA A 52 0.73 9.19 -24.00
N PHE A 53 1.33 10.31 -24.41
CA PHE A 53 1.48 11.50 -23.60
C PHE A 53 0.41 12.52 -23.99
N VAL A 54 -0.28 13.03 -22.96
CA VAL A 54 -1.38 14.00 -23.08
C VAL A 54 -0.96 15.28 -22.39
N ASN A 55 -0.97 16.37 -23.14
CA ASN A 55 -0.79 17.71 -22.61
C ASN A 55 -2.07 18.15 -21.89
N ILE A 56 -1.94 18.45 -20.61
CA ILE A 56 -3.01 18.89 -19.70
C ILE A 56 -2.80 20.32 -19.17
N GLY A 57 -1.88 21.08 -19.75
CA GLY A 57 -1.61 22.48 -19.39
C GLY A 57 -0.54 22.68 -18.33
N ASP A 58 0.19 21.63 -17.98
CA ASP A 58 1.43 21.69 -17.21
C ASP A 58 2.60 21.96 -18.17
N ALA A 59 3.48 22.89 -17.81
CA ALA A 59 4.64 23.29 -18.60
C ALA A 59 5.84 22.34 -18.41
N GLU A 60 5.91 21.59 -17.31
CA GLU A 60 7.02 20.66 -17.05
C GLU A 60 6.71 19.24 -17.56
N ARG A 61 5.46 18.76 -17.42
CA ARG A 61 5.15 17.32 -17.44
C ARG A 61 3.83 17.01 -18.14
N ASN A 62 3.92 16.31 -19.27
CA ASN A 62 2.76 15.68 -19.88
C ASN A 62 2.25 14.49 -19.04
N GLY A 63 0.93 14.30 -19.02
CA GLY A 63 0.30 13.15 -18.36
C GLY A 63 0.41 11.89 -19.23
N PHE A 64 0.55 10.73 -18.57
CA PHE A 64 0.76 9.43 -19.19
C PHE A 64 -0.54 8.61 -19.21
N ILE A 65 -0.98 8.13 -20.37
CA ILE A 65 -2.13 7.23 -20.51
C ILE A 65 -1.76 5.94 -21.25
N HIS A 66 -2.02 4.79 -20.62
CA HIS A 66 -1.77 3.46 -21.19
C HIS A 66 -2.98 2.96 -22.01
N VAL A 67 -2.77 2.05 -22.96
CA VAL A 67 -3.81 1.54 -23.87
C VAL A 67 -5.03 0.97 -23.15
N THR A 68 -4.84 0.36 -21.98
CA THR A 68 -5.94 -0.15 -21.11
C THR A 68 -6.84 0.96 -20.57
N ASP A 69 -6.27 2.14 -20.34
CA ASP A 69 -6.89 3.22 -19.56
C ASP A 69 -7.62 4.21 -20.48
N LEU A 70 -7.47 4.10 -21.81
CA LEU A 70 -8.11 4.95 -22.81
C LEU A 70 -9.64 4.99 -22.73
N GLY A 71 -10.28 3.85 -22.41
CA GLY A 71 -11.74 3.75 -22.29
C GLY A 71 -12.50 4.34 -23.49
N PRO A 72 -13.37 5.35 -23.30
CA PRO A 72 -14.18 5.98 -24.35
C PRO A 72 -13.37 6.85 -25.33
N VAL A 73 -12.10 7.17 -25.03
CA VAL A 73 -11.25 8.06 -25.84
C VAL A 73 -10.75 7.38 -27.12
N ARG A 74 -10.89 6.05 -27.21
CA ARG A 74 -10.46 5.26 -28.38
C ARG A 74 -11.27 5.59 -29.63
N LEU A 75 -10.58 5.89 -30.73
CA LEU A 75 -11.16 6.12 -32.06
C LEU A 75 -11.88 4.87 -32.62
N LYS A 76 -11.36 3.67 -32.33
CA LYS A 76 -11.95 2.37 -32.72
C LYS A 76 -12.42 1.60 -31.49
N LYS A 77 -13.49 0.83 -31.65
CA LYS A 77 -14.06 -0.05 -30.60
C LYS A 77 -13.39 -1.42 -30.52
N SER A 78 -12.62 -1.81 -31.53
CA SER A 78 -11.83 -3.05 -31.55
C SER A 78 -10.60 -2.94 -30.64
N ALA A 79 -9.98 -4.07 -30.33
CA ALA A 79 -8.56 -4.09 -29.97
C ALA A 79 -7.70 -3.78 -31.21
N GLY A 80 -6.47 -3.32 -30.99
CA GLY A 80 -5.52 -2.90 -32.02
C GLY A 80 -4.36 -2.15 -31.38
N ALA A 81 -3.32 -1.84 -32.14
CA ALA A 81 -2.19 -1.05 -31.66
C ALA A 81 -2.65 0.36 -31.24
N ILE A 82 -1.99 0.96 -30.24
CA ILE A 82 -2.41 2.28 -29.72
C ILE A 82 -2.46 3.39 -30.79
N THR A 83 -1.64 3.30 -31.85
CA THR A 83 -1.66 4.20 -33.03
C THR A 83 -2.92 4.11 -33.89
N GLU A 84 -3.72 3.04 -33.76
CA GLU A 84 -5.05 2.94 -34.38
C GLU A 84 -6.17 3.43 -33.44
N LEU A 85 -5.87 3.60 -32.15
CA LEU A 85 -6.82 3.93 -31.10
C LEU A 85 -6.74 5.41 -30.69
N LEU A 86 -5.58 6.06 -30.85
CA LEU A 86 -5.35 7.48 -30.65
C LEU A 86 -4.63 8.10 -31.86
N ALA A 87 -4.99 9.34 -32.18
CA ALA A 87 -4.21 10.19 -33.09
C ALA A 87 -3.45 11.28 -32.31
N PRO A 88 -2.25 11.70 -32.76
CA PRO A 88 -1.64 12.95 -32.31
C PRO A 88 -2.58 14.14 -32.58
N GLN A 89 -2.49 15.17 -31.73
CA GLN A 89 -3.38 16.35 -31.70
C GLN A 89 -4.88 16.04 -31.46
N GLN A 90 -5.24 14.80 -31.11
CA GLN A 90 -6.59 14.46 -30.67
C GLN A 90 -6.92 15.14 -29.34
N LYS A 91 -8.08 15.82 -29.27
CA LYS A 91 -8.64 16.33 -28.01
C LYS A 91 -9.18 15.16 -27.17
N VAL A 92 -8.85 15.11 -25.89
CA VAL A 92 -9.18 13.99 -25.01
C VAL A 92 -9.68 14.47 -23.64
N LEU A 93 -10.78 13.89 -23.17
CA LEU A 93 -11.26 14.07 -21.80
C LEU A 93 -10.58 13.01 -20.92
N VAL A 94 -9.85 13.45 -19.89
CA VAL A 94 -9.00 12.58 -19.06
C VAL A 94 -9.12 12.93 -17.58
N GLN A 95 -9.03 11.92 -16.73
CA GLN A 95 -8.99 12.05 -15.27
C GLN A 95 -7.65 11.57 -14.71
N VAL A 96 -7.13 12.26 -13.70
CA VAL A 96 -5.91 11.89 -12.97
C VAL A 96 -6.18 10.67 -12.07
N MET A 97 -5.60 9.52 -12.44
CA MET A 97 -5.57 8.31 -11.60
C MET A 97 -4.50 8.36 -10.51
N LYS A 98 -3.37 9.02 -10.80
CA LYS A 98 -2.21 9.15 -9.90
C LYS A 98 -1.51 10.48 -10.12
N GLU A 99 -1.14 11.12 -9.03
CA GLU A 99 -0.32 12.33 -9.00
C GLU A 99 1.07 12.15 -9.63
N PRO A 100 1.70 13.22 -10.14
CA PRO A 100 3.08 13.19 -10.60
C PRO A 100 4.02 12.74 -9.47
N THR A 101 5.04 11.95 -9.82
CA THR A 101 5.92 11.25 -8.87
C THR A 101 7.37 11.29 -9.36
N GLY A 102 8.30 11.81 -8.54
CA GLY A 102 9.70 12.00 -8.96
C GLY A 102 9.78 12.90 -10.19
N ASN A 103 10.30 12.37 -11.31
CA ASN A 103 10.33 13.04 -12.62
C ASN A 103 9.20 12.61 -13.57
N LYS A 104 8.27 11.74 -13.12
CA LYS A 104 7.18 11.21 -13.96
C LYS A 104 5.93 12.08 -13.81
N GLY A 105 5.28 12.40 -14.94
CA GLY A 105 3.98 13.07 -14.98
C GLY A 105 2.84 12.21 -14.40
N PRO A 106 1.63 12.78 -14.25
CA PRO A 106 0.50 12.07 -13.68
C PRO A 106 0.05 10.90 -14.56
N ARG A 107 -0.47 9.81 -13.97
CA ARG A 107 -1.15 8.76 -14.74
C ARG A 107 -2.61 9.15 -14.96
N LEU A 108 -3.05 9.06 -16.21
CA LEU A 108 -4.38 9.47 -16.66
C LEU A 108 -5.24 8.26 -17.07
N THR A 109 -6.55 8.45 -17.11
CA THR A 109 -7.53 7.53 -17.72
C THR A 109 -8.61 8.32 -18.47
N GLY A 110 -9.14 7.76 -19.55
CA GLY A 110 -10.37 8.24 -20.19
C GLY A 110 -11.64 7.71 -19.52
N ASN A 111 -11.53 6.71 -18.65
CA ASN A 111 -12.66 6.16 -17.89
C ASN A 111 -12.98 7.08 -16.71
N ILE A 112 -13.65 8.20 -16.99
CA ILE A 112 -14.05 9.20 -15.99
C ILE A 112 -14.96 8.57 -14.92
N THR A 113 -14.68 8.90 -13.66
CA THR A 113 -15.46 8.52 -12.48
C THR A 113 -15.72 9.74 -11.60
N LEU A 114 -16.94 9.88 -11.10
CA LEU A 114 -17.32 10.97 -10.19
C LEU A 114 -17.69 10.37 -8.82
N PRO A 115 -16.86 10.56 -7.77
CA PRO A 115 -17.10 10.00 -6.45
C PRO A 115 -18.05 10.87 -5.62
N GLY A 116 -19.25 10.36 -5.40
CA GLY A 116 -20.18 10.85 -4.38
C GLY A 116 -19.90 10.23 -3.02
N ARG A 117 -20.82 10.46 -2.08
CA ARG A 117 -20.74 9.95 -0.71
C ARG A 117 -21.22 8.50 -0.59
N TYR A 118 -22.24 8.13 -1.34
CA TYR A 118 -22.86 6.79 -1.35
C TYR A 118 -22.62 6.05 -2.66
N LEU A 119 -22.48 6.80 -3.75
CA LEU A 119 -22.33 6.30 -5.10
C LEU A 119 -21.01 6.78 -5.73
N VAL A 120 -20.59 6.09 -6.78
CA VAL A 120 -19.61 6.59 -7.75
C VAL A 120 -20.24 6.44 -9.13
N LEU A 121 -20.50 7.57 -9.78
CA LEU A 121 -21.04 7.61 -11.14
C LEU A 121 -19.90 7.35 -12.12
N MET A 122 -20.15 6.49 -13.11
CA MET A 122 -19.20 6.15 -14.17
C MET A 122 -19.88 6.43 -15.52
N PRO A 123 -19.81 7.67 -16.06
CA PRO A 123 -20.62 8.07 -17.22
C PRO A 123 -20.44 7.21 -18.47
N TYR A 124 -19.26 6.61 -18.65
CA TYR A 124 -18.95 5.69 -19.75
C TYR A 124 -18.92 4.21 -19.33
N GLY A 125 -19.17 3.92 -18.05
CA GLY A 125 -19.21 2.58 -17.47
C GLY A 125 -20.49 1.81 -17.83
N LYS A 126 -20.55 0.53 -17.44
CA LYS A 126 -21.74 -0.33 -17.65
C LYS A 126 -22.05 -1.17 -16.41
N GLY A 127 -23.26 -1.72 -16.37
CA GLY A 127 -23.76 -2.50 -15.25
C GLY A 127 -24.02 -1.67 -13.99
N VAL A 128 -24.08 -2.36 -12.85
CA VAL A 128 -24.18 -1.84 -11.49
C VAL A 128 -23.21 -2.68 -10.64
N ASN A 129 -22.35 -2.02 -9.87
CA ASN A 129 -21.37 -2.66 -9.00
C ASN A 129 -21.65 -2.31 -7.55
N LEU A 130 -21.33 -3.21 -6.63
CA LEU A 130 -21.45 -2.97 -5.18
C LEU A 130 -20.10 -3.25 -4.52
N SER A 131 -19.76 -2.46 -3.50
CA SER A 131 -18.56 -2.65 -2.69
C SER A 131 -18.43 -4.11 -2.18
N ARG A 132 -17.21 -4.65 -2.24
CA ARG A 132 -16.88 -5.99 -1.71
C ARG A 132 -16.84 -6.02 -0.17
N ARG A 133 -16.93 -4.86 0.49
CA ARG A 133 -16.97 -4.74 1.96
C ARG A 133 -18.39 -4.92 2.53
N ILE A 134 -19.45 -4.66 1.75
CA ILE A 134 -20.84 -4.91 2.13
C ILE A 134 -21.08 -6.42 2.16
N LYS A 135 -21.17 -6.98 3.37
CA LYS A 135 -21.33 -8.42 3.63
C LYS A 135 -22.78 -8.86 3.76
N ASN A 136 -23.67 -7.98 4.23
CA ASN A 136 -25.07 -8.31 4.48
C ASN A 136 -25.79 -8.58 3.17
N GLU A 137 -26.21 -9.83 2.92
CA GLU A 137 -26.81 -10.24 1.65
C GLU A 137 -28.17 -9.59 1.38
N ASN A 138 -28.95 -9.32 2.44
CA ASN A 138 -30.24 -8.64 2.32
C ASN A 138 -30.05 -7.19 1.87
N GLU A 139 -29.14 -6.46 2.52
CA GLU A 139 -28.84 -5.07 2.16
C GLU A 139 -28.13 -4.97 0.80
N ARG A 140 -27.22 -5.90 0.51
CA ARG A 140 -26.60 -6.06 -0.81
C ARG A 140 -27.63 -6.29 -1.91
N SER A 141 -28.75 -6.94 -1.59
CA SER A 141 -29.87 -7.15 -2.53
C SER A 141 -30.74 -5.90 -2.66
N ARG A 142 -31.08 -5.22 -1.56
CA ARG A 142 -31.82 -3.94 -1.58
C ARG A 142 -31.08 -2.87 -2.37
N LEU A 143 -29.82 -2.58 -2.01
CA LEU A 143 -28.97 -1.61 -2.68
C LEU A 143 -28.75 -1.94 -4.16
N ARG A 144 -28.73 -3.24 -4.52
CA ARG A 144 -28.62 -3.66 -5.93
C ARG A 144 -29.93 -3.44 -6.71
N ALA A 145 -31.09 -3.68 -6.10
CA ALA A 145 -32.38 -3.41 -6.72
C ALA A 145 -32.55 -1.89 -6.95
N LEU A 146 -32.34 -1.07 -5.90
CA LEU A 146 -32.36 0.38 -5.99
C LEU A 146 -31.39 0.92 -7.06
N ALA A 147 -30.12 0.50 -7.01
CA ALA A 147 -29.12 0.96 -7.98
C ALA A 147 -29.34 0.42 -9.42
N ILE A 148 -30.23 -0.56 -9.64
CA ILE A 148 -30.70 -0.93 -10.98
C ILE A 148 -31.85 -0.03 -11.46
N LEU A 149 -32.74 0.38 -10.54
CA LEU A 149 -33.90 1.24 -10.84
C LEU A 149 -33.51 2.70 -11.13
N VAL A 150 -32.68 3.32 -10.28
CA VAL A 150 -32.33 4.75 -10.38
C VAL A 150 -31.19 5.03 -11.39
N LYS A 151 -30.49 3.98 -11.85
CA LYS A 151 -29.31 4.11 -12.72
C LYS A 151 -29.65 4.80 -14.07
N PRO A 152 -28.88 5.85 -14.48
CA PRO A 152 -29.05 6.47 -15.78
C PRO A 152 -28.75 5.52 -16.95
N ALA A 153 -29.46 5.75 -18.07
CA ALA A 153 -29.26 4.98 -19.31
C ALA A 153 -27.84 5.17 -19.86
N GLY A 154 -27.21 4.08 -20.32
CA GLY A 154 -25.87 4.10 -20.91
C GLY A 154 -24.69 4.20 -19.93
N MET A 155 -24.89 4.79 -18.74
CA MET A 155 -23.86 4.98 -17.71
C MET A 155 -23.65 3.74 -16.83
N GLY A 156 -22.67 3.75 -15.94
CA GLY A 156 -22.44 2.75 -14.90
C GLY A 156 -22.50 3.36 -13.50
N LEU A 157 -22.80 2.54 -12.49
CA LEU A 157 -22.90 2.96 -11.09
C LEU A 157 -22.15 1.98 -10.16
N LEU A 158 -21.47 2.50 -9.14
CA LEU A 158 -20.83 1.72 -8.08
C LEU A 158 -21.32 2.21 -6.72
N VAL A 159 -21.91 1.32 -5.93
CA VAL A 159 -22.36 1.60 -4.56
C VAL A 159 -21.18 1.45 -3.58
N ARG A 160 -20.86 2.53 -2.86
CA ARG A 160 -19.82 2.58 -1.82
C ARG A 160 -20.28 1.86 -0.54
N THR A 161 -19.39 1.66 0.43
CA THR A 161 -19.76 1.00 1.72
C THR A 161 -20.72 1.85 2.54
N GLU A 162 -20.59 3.16 2.40
CA GLU A 162 -21.18 4.17 3.28
C GLU A 162 -22.70 4.32 3.04
N ALA A 163 -23.23 3.65 2.01
CA ALA A 163 -24.65 3.51 1.69
C ALA A 163 -25.37 2.41 2.49
N GLU A 164 -24.64 1.51 3.16
CA GLU A 164 -25.22 0.43 3.98
C GLU A 164 -26.08 1.01 5.11
N GLY A 165 -27.37 0.66 5.12
CA GLY A 165 -28.38 1.14 6.06
C GLY A 165 -28.92 2.54 5.76
N LYS A 166 -28.68 3.13 4.57
CA LYS A 166 -29.17 4.46 4.21
C LYS A 166 -30.54 4.46 3.52
N ALA A 167 -31.27 5.55 3.74
CA ALA A 167 -32.54 5.84 3.09
C ALA A 167 -32.36 6.00 1.57
N GLU A 168 -33.42 5.74 0.80
CA GLU A 168 -33.31 5.62 -0.66
C GLU A 168 -33.26 7.01 -1.31
N GLU A 169 -33.93 7.98 -0.71
CA GLU A 169 -33.91 9.41 -1.01
C GLU A 169 -32.49 9.98 -0.98
N ALA A 170 -31.74 9.74 0.10
CA ALA A 170 -30.36 10.22 0.25
C ALA A 170 -29.38 9.58 -0.77
N ILE A 171 -29.72 8.41 -1.31
CA ILE A 171 -28.96 7.76 -2.40
C ILE A 171 -29.33 8.37 -3.77
N MET A 172 -30.58 8.82 -3.94
CA MET A 172 -31.02 9.56 -5.14
C MET A 172 -30.44 10.98 -5.17
N GLU A 173 -30.42 11.71 -4.04
CA GLU A 173 -29.82 13.05 -3.93
C GLU A 173 -28.30 13.06 -4.25
N ASP A 174 -27.56 12.03 -3.82
CA ASP A 174 -26.14 11.83 -4.17
C ASP A 174 -25.98 11.55 -5.69
N LEU A 175 -26.91 10.82 -6.32
CA LEU A 175 -26.90 10.61 -7.77
C LEU A 175 -27.22 11.87 -8.57
N GLU A 176 -28.23 12.65 -8.17
CA GLU A 176 -28.62 13.91 -8.83
C GLU A 176 -27.49 14.94 -8.75
N SER A 177 -26.79 14.99 -7.61
CA SER A 177 -25.57 15.78 -7.43
C SER A 177 -24.45 15.38 -8.40
N LEU A 178 -24.24 14.07 -8.62
CA LEU A 178 -23.25 13.56 -9.58
C LEU A 178 -23.66 13.76 -11.04
N MET A 179 -24.97 13.71 -11.34
CA MET A 179 -25.50 13.96 -12.68
C MET A 179 -25.36 15.42 -13.08
N THR A 180 -25.73 16.36 -12.19
CA THR A 180 -25.56 17.81 -12.44
C THR A 180 -24.09 18.21 -12.55
N GLN A 181 -23.20 17.60 -11.76
CA GLN A 181 -21.74 17.74 -11.92
C GLN A 181 -21.27 17.25 -13.30
N TRP A 182 -21.76 16.09 -13.75
CA TRP A 182 -21.42 15.54 -15.07
C TRP A 182 -21.92 16.41 -16.23
N GLU A 183 -23.15 16.91 -16.16
CA GLU A 183 -23.70 17.82 -17.18
C GLU A 183 -22.92 19.13 -17.27
N SER A 184 -22.48 19.70 -16.14
CA SER A 184 -21.57 20.85 -16.11
C SER A 184 -20.25 20.55 -16.84
N ILE A 185 -19.61 19.42 -16.55
CA ILE A 185 -18.39 18.97 -17.25
C ILE A 185 -18.65 18.84 -18.76
N GLN A 186 -19.75 18.22 -19.19
CA GLN A 186 -20.10 18.08 -20.60
C GLN A 186 -20.32 19.43 -21.31
N GLN A 187 -20.92 20.41 -20.64
CA GLN A 187 -21.06 21.77 -21.19
C GLN A 187 -19.70 22.45 -21.35
N GLN A 188 -18.81 22.32 -20.36
CA GLN A 188 -17.46 22.89 -20.45
C GLN A 188 -16.60 22.22 -21.54
N VAL A 189 -16.68 20.90 -21.75
CA VAL A 189 -15.95 20.19 -22.83
C VAL A 189 -16.22 20.80 -24.21
N ASN A 190 -17.43 21.27 -24.47
CA ASN A 190 -17.82 21.86 -25.75
C ASN A 190 -17.38 23.33 -25.90
N ASN A 191 -17.33 24.08 -24.80
CA ASN A 191 -17.09 25.53 -24.79
C ASN A 191 -15.61 25.89 -24.58
N THR A 192 -14.85 25.06 -23.87
CA THR A 192 -13.47 25.34 -23.45
C THR A 192 -12.45 24.84 -24.47
N LYS A 193 -11.39 25.63 -24.71
CA LYS A 193 -10.24 25.20 -25.52
C LYS A 193 -9.24 24.43 -24.66
N PRO A 194 -8.76 23.24 -25.07
CA PRO A 194 -7.70 22.56 -24.35
C PRO A 194 -6.33 23.23 -24.58
N PRO A 195 -5.35 23.02 -23.68
CA PRO A 195 -5.49 22.28 -22.42
C PRO A 195 -6.23 23.08 -21.33
N ALA A 196 -7.10 22.42 -20.56
CA ALA A 196 -7.82 23.05 -19.45
C ALA A 196 -8.25 22.06 -18.36
N LEU A 197 -8.23 22.50 -17.09
CA LEU A 197 -8.92 21.84 -15.98
C LEU A 197 -10.43 22.12 -16.10
N LEU A 198 -11.28 21.10 -15.91
CA LEU A 198 -12.74 21.22 -15.97
C LEU A 198 -13.41 20.99 -14.61
N ASN A 199 -12.86 20.09 -13.80
CA ASN A 199 -13.41 19.75 -12.49
C ASN A 199 -12.33 19.31 -11.52
N ARG A 200 -12.38 19.88 -10.32
CA ARG A 200 -11.57 19.56 -9.14
C ARG A 200 -12.49 19.47 -7.92
N ASP A 201 -12.11 18.68 -6.92
CA ASP A 201 -12.72 18.75 -5.57
C ASP A 201 -12.18 20.00 -4.84
N ASP A 202 -12.65 21.20 -5.22
CA ASP A 202 -12.14 22.47 -4.66
C ASP A 202 -12.49 22.65 -3.16
N ASP A 203 -13.63 22.11 -2.69
CA ASP A 203 -13.95 22.09 -1.26
C ASP A 203 -13.20 20.94 -0.54
N PHE A 204 -12.03 21.28 0.00
CA PHE A 204 -11.22 20.37 0.81
C PHE A 204 -12.00 19.75 1.99
N ILE A 205 -12.96 20.46 2.58
CA ILE A 205 -13.80 19.92 3.66
C ILE A 205 -14.68 18.79 3.12
N GLN A 206 -15.34 19.01 1.98
CA GLN A 206 -16.16 17.98 1.33
C GLN A 206 -15.32 16.75 0.96
N LYS A 207 -14.12 16.97 0.42
CA LYS A 207 -13.14 15.92 0.05
C LYS A 207 -12.75 15.05 1.25
N VAL A 208 -12.39 15.67 2.38
CA VAL A 208 -12.01 14.98 3.63
C VAL A 208 -13.21 14.23 4.22
N LEU A 209 -14.36 14.89 4.36
CA LEU A 209 -15.56 14.27 4.92
C LEU A 209 -16.00 13.07 4.05
N ARG A 210 -15.92 13.16 2.72
CA ARG A 210 -16.34 12.07 1.81
C ARG A 210 -15.50 10.80 2.01
N GLU A 211 -14.20 10.93 2.25
CA GLU A 211 -13.24 9.80 2.30
C GLU A 211 -12.83 9.35 3.72
N VAL A 212 -13.18 10.10 4.78
CA VAL A 212 -12.87 9.77 6.18
C VAL A 212 -14.10 9.60 7.05
N TYR A 213 -15.17 10.40 6.86
CA TYR A 213 -16.31 10.36 7.78
C TYR A 213 -16.94 8.97 7.79
N THR A 214 -17.09 8.39 8.98
CA THR A 214 -17.68 7.08 9.25
C THR A 214 -18.45 7.13 10.56
N SER A 215 -19.31 6.15 10.84
CA SER A 215 -20.20 6.14 12.01
C SER A 215 -19.50 5.99 13.37
N ASP A 216 -18.17 5.88 13.37
CA ASP A 216 -17.30 5.89 14.54
C ASP A 216 -16.63 7.26 14.81
N VAL A 217 -16.90 8.29 13.99
CA VAL A 217 -16.38 9.65 14.17
C VAL A 217 -17.29 10.43 15.12
N ASN A 218 -16.80 10.69 16.34
CA ASN A 218 -17.55 11.40 17.38
C ASN A 218 -17.22 12.90 17.45
N ARG A 219 -16.11 13.36 16.86
CA ARG A 219 -15.70 14.77 16.91
C ARG A 219 -15.07 15.25 15.61
N ILE A 220 -15.43 16.45 15.19
CA ILE A 220 -14.86 17.13 14.02
C ILE A 220 -14.50 18.57 14.44
N VAL A 221 -13.25 18.96 14.24
CA VAL A 221 -12.75 20.31 14.54
C VAL A 221 -12.13 20.92 13.29
N VAL A 222 -12.54 22.14 12.96
CA VAL A 222 -12.03 22.94 11.83
C VAL A 222 -11.24 24.15 12.29
N ASP A 223 -10.41 24.72 11.41
CA ASP A 223 -9.67 25.97 11.68
C ASP A 223 -10.54 27.24 11.75
N SER A 224 -11.75 27.22 11.21
CA SER A 224 -12.49 28.45 10.92
C SER A 224 -14.02 28.33 11.05
N GLN A 225 -14.64 29.44 11.47
CA GLN A 225 -16.09 29.57 11.59
C GLN A 225 -16.82 29.51 10.22
N ALA A 226 -16.10 29.74 9.12
CA ALA A 226 -16.61 29.52 7.76
C ALA A 226 -16.63 28.01 7.41
N GLY A 227 -15.53 27.31 7.67
CA GLY A 227 -15.46 25.85 7.55
C GLY A 227 -16.51 25.14 8.41
N LEU A 228 -16.80 25.65 9.61
CA LEU A 228 -17.78 25.06 10.52
C LEU A 228 -19.19 25.03 9.94
N LYS A 229 -19.57 26.11 9.23
CA LYS A 229 -20.85 26.19 8.53
C LYS A 229 -20.92 25.18 7.38
N ARG A 230 -19.84 25.03 6.60
CA ARG A 230 -19.74 24.02 5.53
C ARG A 230 -19.78 22.59 6.05
N VAL A 231 -19.04 22.24 7.11
CA VAL A 231 -19.11 20.90 7.73
C VAL A 231 -20.55 20.57 8.12
N ARG A 232 -21.24 21.49 8.79
CA ARG A 232 -22.64 21.32 9.20
C ARG A 232 -23.57 21.19 7.97
N GLN A 233 -23.38 22.00 6.95
CA GLN A 233 -24.16 21.93 5.69
C GLN A 233 -23.98 20.58 4.98
N HIS A 234 -22.75 20.14 4.72
CA HIS A 234 -22.46 18.85 4.07
C HIS A 234 -23.03 17.66 4.87
N LEU A 235 -22.88 17.66 6.19
CA LEU A 235 -23.39 16.58 7.04
C LEU A 235 -24.92 16.57 7.15
N VAL A 236 -25.57 17.74 7.13
CA VAL A 236 -27.04 17.87 7.10
C VAL A 236 -27.60 17.40 5.77
N ASN A 237 -26.97 17.75 4.64
CA ASN A 237 -27.35 17.27 3.32
C ASN A 237 -27.30 15.72 3.26
N TRP A 238 -26.18 15.10 3.66
CA TRP A 238 -26.05 13.64 3.68
C TRP A 238 -26.92 12.92 4.72
N SER A 239 -27.61 13.65 5.60
CA SER A 239 -28.43 13.10 6.68
C SER A 239 -29.91 13.43 6.52
N GLY A 240 -30.36 13.73 5.30
CA GLY A 240 -31.77 13.99 4.99
C GLY A 240 -32.33 15.20 5.76
N GLY A 241 -31.54 16.28 5.85
CA GLY A 241 -31.93 17.51 6.54
C GLY A 241 -31.79 17.49 8.06
N ARG A 242 -31.25 16.42 8.66
CA ARG A 242 -30.99 16.31 10.11
C ARG A 242 -29.53 16.53 10.44
N ALA A 243 -29.22 17.07 11.61
CA ALA A 243 -27.84 17.03 12.13
C ALA A 243 -27.48 15.59 12.55
N PRO A 244 -26.25 15.11 12.31
CA PRO A 244 -25.84 13.77 12.74
C PRO A 244 -25.77 13.69 14.28
N GLU A 245 -26.56 12.80 14.86
CA GLU A 245 -26.59 12.56 16.31
C GLU A 245 -25.24 12.00 16.79
N GLY A 246 -24.78 12.47 17.95
CA GLY A 246 -23.52 12.02 18.58
C GLY A 246 -22.23 12.67 18.08
N VAL A 247 -22.26 13.49 17.01
CA VAL A 247 -21.05 14.13 16.46
C VAL A 247 -20.88 15.56 17.01
N PHE A 248 -19.82 15.79 17.79
CA PHE A 248 -19.45 17.12 18.25
C PHE A 248 -18.69 17.88 17.15
N ILE A 249 -19.32 18.90 16.56
CA ILE A 249 -18.75 19.69 15.46
C ILE A 249 -18.45 21.11 15.93
N ASP A 250 -17.17 21.46 15.97
CA ASP A 250 -16.66 22.71 16.57
C ASP A 250 -15.53 23.34 15.72
N TYR A 251 -15.10 24.55 16.09
CA TYR A 251 -14.00 25.26 15.43
C TYR A 251 -12.95 25.70 16.43
N HIS A 252 -11.70 25.77 15.95
CA HIS A 252 -10.56 26.20 16.75
C HIS A 252 -10.61 27.70 17.00
N GLN A 253 -10.61 28.09 18.28
CA GLN A 253 -10.73 29.49 18.73
C GLN A 253 -9.44 30.06 19.32
N SER A 254 -8.40 29.22 19.51
CA SER A 254 -7.14 29.66 20.13
C SER A 254 -6.24 30.39 19.11
N PRO A 255 -5.39 31.34 19.55
CA PRO A 255 -4.48 32.07 18.67
C PRO A 255 -3.30 31.23 18.15
N GLN A 256 -3.08 30.05 18.73
CA GLN A 256 -2.11 29.07 18.24
C GLN A 256 -2.69 28.34 17.02
N SER A 257 -1.88 28.00 16.00
CA SER A 257 -2.36 27.20 14.87
C SER A 257 -3.00 25.88 15.31
N ILE A 258 -4.08 25.48 14.66
CA ILE A 258 -4.76 24.19 14.89
C ILE A 258 -3.79 23.00 14.73
N LEU A 259 -2.79 23.12 13.85
CA LEU A 259 -1.77 22.09 13.61
C LEU A 259 -0.79 21.93 14.78
N ASP A 260 -0.51 23.01 15.52
CA ASP A 260 0.38 22.97 16.69
C ASP A 260 -0.40 22.62 17.96
N TYR A 261 -1.64 23.13 18.09
CA TYR A 261 -2.52 22.85 19.22
C TYR A 261 -2.88 21.36 19.32
N PHE A 262 -3.27 20.72 18.21
CA PHE A 262 -3.46 19.27 18.13
C PHE A 262 -2.17 18.48 17.88
N ARG A 263 -0.99 19.12 18.00
CA ARG A 263 0.35 18.51 17.83
C ARG A 263 0.59 17.78 16.49
N ILE A 264 -0.22 18.03 15.46
CA ILE A 264 -0.07 17.46 14.12
C ILE A 264 1.31 17.80 13.54
N ASN A 265 1.79 19.05 13.73
CA ASN A 265 3.12 19.47 13.34
C ASN A 265 4.26 18.73 14.07
N ALA A 266 4.05 18.30 15.32
CA ALA A 266 5.01 17.46 16.03
C ALA A 266 4.97 16.02 15.51
N ALA A 267 3.78 15.46 15.28
CA ALA A 267 3.60 14.12 14.73
C ALA A 267 4.15 13.98 13.30
N ILE A 268 4.08 15.02 12.45
CA ILE A 268 4.74 15.03 11.13
C ILE A 268 6.27 15.01 11.30
N LYS A 269 6.84 15.85 12.18
CA LYS A 269 8.28 15.84 12.51
C LYS A 269 8.75 14.48 13.04
N GLU A 270 7.92 13.78 13.79
CA GLU A 270 8.20 12.46 14.32
C GLU A 270 8.10 11.36 13.25
N ALA A 271 7.04 11.38 12.42
CA ALA A 271 6.83 10.44 11.34
C ALA A 271 7.81 10.62 10.14
N LEU A 272 8.61 11.68 10.11
CA LEU A 272 9.75 11.82 9.19
C LEU A 272 11.03 11.12 9.71
N LYS A 273 11.16 10.83 11.01
CA LYS A 273 12.33 10.12 11.56
C LYS A 273 12.33 8.65 11.13
N PRO A 274 13.49 8.02 10.86
CA PRO A 274 13.56 6.58 10.61
C PRO A 274 13.08 5.75 11.82
N ARG A 275 13.59 6.07 13.02
CA ARG A 275 13.21 5.42 14.28
C ARG A 275 11.82 5.85 14.77
N VAL A 276 11.04 4.89 15.25
CA VAL A 276 9.79 5.06 16.01
C VAL A 276 9.86 4.18 17.26
N ASP A 277 9.62 4.76 18.44
CA ASP A 277 9.64 4.02 19.71
C ASP A 277 8.29 3.31 19.97
N LEU A 278 8.34 2.10 20.54
CA LEU A 278 7.16 1.29 20.90
C LEU A 278 6.78 1.51 22.37
N PRO A 279 5.48 1.53 22.74
CA PRO A 279 5.02 1.71 24.13
C PRO A 279 5.69 0.84 25.20
N SER A 280 6.10 -0.39 24.87
CA SER A 280 6.80 -1.29 25.80
C SER A 280 8.28 -0.95 26.05
N GLY A 281 8.90 -0.07 25.24
CA GLY A 281 10.33 0.27 25.31
C GLY A 281 11.22 -0.36 24.23
N GLY A 282 10.62 -1.10 23.29
CA GLY A 282 11.25 -1.44 22.01
C GLY A 282 11.21 -0.27 21.03
N TYR A 283 11.70 -0.47 19.80
CA TYR A 283 11.60 0.50 18.71
C TYR A 283 11.65 -0.20 17.36
N ILE A 284 11.15 0.48 16.32
CA ILE A 284 11.30 0.07 14.93
C ILE A 284 12.09 1.13 14.16
N ILE A 285 12.83 0.71 13.14
CA ILE A 285 13.57 1.62 12.23
C ILE A 285 13.00 1.41 10.82
N ILE A 286 12.54 2.48 10.18
CA ILE A 286 11.91 2.47 8.84
C ILE A 286 12.81 3.21 7.86
N GLU A 287 13.38 2.49 6.89
CA GLU A 287 14.31 3.05 5.89
C GLU A 287 13.80 2.85 4.45
N PRO A 288 13.49 3.95 3.73
CA PRO A 288 13.13 3.88 2.32
C PRO A 288 14.37 3.82 1.42
N THR A 289 14.47 2.79 0.59
CA THR A 289 15.43 2.70 -0.52
C THR A 289 14.76 3.13 -1.85
N GLU A 290 15.50 3.11 -2.96
CA GLU A 290 14.92 3.38 -4.29
C GLU A 290 13.82 2.38 -4.70
N ALA A 291 14.01 1.09 -4.39
CA ALA A 291 13.14 0.01 -4.87
C ALA A 291 12.10 -0.47 -3.84
N LEU A 292 12.45 -0.46 -2.55
CA LEU A 292 11.68 -1.04 -1.45
C LEU A 292 11.86 -0.27 -0.13
N THR A 293 11.02 -0.53 0.86
CA THR A 293 11.21 -0.01 2.23
C THR A 293 11.57 -1.16 3.16
N VAL A 294 12.66 -1.02 3.91
CA VAL A 294 13.05 -1.96 4.96
C VAL A 294 12.51 -1.45 6.30
N ILE A 295 12.08 -2.37 7.16
CA ILE A 295 11.69 -2.09 8.54
C ILE A 295 12.35 -3.10 9.47
N ASP A 296 13.19 -2.61 10.39
CA ASP A 296 13.84 -3.38 11.45
C ASP A 296 13.08 -3.23 12.79
N VAL A 297 13.10 -4.26 13.64
CA VAL A 297 12.34 -4.36 14.90
C VAL A 297 13.24 -4.74 16.06
N ASN A 298 13.34 -3.87 17.08
CA ASN A 298 14.21 -4.04 18.23
C ASN A 298 13.42 -4.08 19.55
N SER A 299 13.83 -4.94 20.48
CA SER A 299 13.25 -5.05 21.84
C SER A 299 13.68 -3.94 22.80
N GLY A 300 14.77 -3.24 22.51
CA GLY A 300 15.21 -2.06 23.25
C GLY A 300 15.42 -2.32 24.75
N SER A 301 14.69 -1.60 25.60
CA SER A 301 14.77 -1.73 27.07
C SER A 301 13.69 -2.65 27.67
N PHE A 302 12.88 -3.31 26.84
CA PHE A 302 11.72 -4.08 27.30
C PHE A 302 12.11 -5.41 27.97
N THR A 303 11.88 -5.49 29.28
CA THR A 303 12.32 -6.60 30.15
C THR A 303 11.22 -7.14 31.07
N ARG A 304 9.93 -6.86 30.78
CA ARG A 304 8.81 -7.10 31.73
C ARG A 304 8.15 -8.49 31.67
N SER A 305 8.43 -9.31 30.66
CA SER A 305 7.81 -10.64 30.51
C SER A 305 8.52 -11.72 31.33
N ALA A 306 7.82 -12.80 31.66
CA ALA A 306 8.39 -13.92 32.43
C ALA A 306 9.42 -14.75 31.63
N THR A 307 9.31 -14.78 30.30
CA THR A 307 10.26 -15.47 29.40
C THR A 307 10.67 -14.60 28.22
N SER A 308 11.89 -14.82 27.70
CA SER A 308 12.41 -14.15 26.50
C SER A 308 11.50 -14.36 25.28
N ARG A 309 10.98 -15.58 25.10
CA ARG A 309 10.04 -15.93 24.02
C ARG A 309 8.75 -15.11 24.06
N GLU A 310 8.22 -14.83 25.25
CA GLU A 310 7.05 -13.97 25.42
C GLU A 310 7.39 -12.49 25.16
N THR A 311 8.56 -12.01 25.61
CA THR A 311 9.08 -10.68 25.25
C THR A 311 9.13 -10.50 23.72
N VAL A 312 9.72 -11.44 23.00
CA VAL A 312 9.85 -11.40 21.54
C VAL A 312 8.49 -11.40 20.84
N LEU A 313 7.60 -12.34 21.16
CA LEU A 313 6.27 -12.41 20.54
C LEU A 313 5.44 -11.14 20.84
N TRP A 314 5.57 -10.58 22.05
CA TRP A 314 4.91 -9.33 22.42
C TRP A 314 5.46 -8.15 21.61
N THR A 315 6.78 -7.92 21.62
CA THR A 315 7.42 -6.85 20.85
C THR A 315 7.11 -6.95 19.36
N ASN A 316 7.17 -8.14 18.76
CA ASN A 316 6.84 -8.33 17.35
C ASN A 316 5.34 -8.04 17.07
N SER A 317 4.43 -8.41 17.97
CA SER A 317 2.99 -8.13 17.81
C SER A 317 2.66 -6.64 17.97
N GLU A 318 3.37 -5.95 18.86
CA GLU A 318 3.31 -4.50 19.05
C GLU A 318 3.87 -3.77 17.81
N ALA A 319 5.06 -4.18 17.34
CA ALA A 319 5.67 -3.69 16.11
C ALA A 319 4.75 -3.90 14.88
N ALA A 320 4.15 -5.08 14.71
CA ALA A 320 3.19 -5.35 13.64
C ALA A 320 1.92 -4.46 13.70
N THR A 321 1.58 -3.95 14.89
CA THR A 321 0.49 -2.99 15.06
C THR A 321 0.93 -1.59 14.65
N GLU A 322 2.11 -1.16 15.11
CA GLU A 322 2.64 0.17 14.84
C GLU A 322 3.12 0.33 13.39
N ILE A 323 3.74 -0.69 12.79
CA ILE A 323 4.06 -0.74 11.36
C ILE A 323 2.79 -0.55 10.52
N ALA A 324 1.70 -1.26 10.86
CA ALA A 324 0.43 -1.09 10.16
C ALA A 324 -0.14 0.34 10.29
N ARG A 325 0.17 1.08 11.37
CA ARG A 325 -0.15 2.52 11.51
C ARG A 325 0.80 3.39 10.68
N GLN A 326 2.11 3.21 10.81
CA GLN A 326 3.14 3.99 10.11
C GLN A 326 3.02 3.87 8.58
N LEU A 327 2.65 2.70 8.04
CA LEU A 327 2.37 2.53 6.61
C LEU A 327 1.20 3.38 6.10
N ARG A 328 0.19 3.65 6.96
CA ARG A 328 -0.91 4.58 6.65
C ARG A 328 -0.46 6.03 6.84
N LEU A 329 0.11 6.36 7.99
CA LEU A 329 0.53 7.71 8.39
C LEU A 329 1.57 8.32 7.43
N ARG A 330 2.57 7.53 7.03
CA ARG A 330 3.64 7.95 6.10
C ARG A 330 3.27 7.75 4.61
N ASN A 331 2.13 7.10 4.34
CA ASN A 331 1.69 6.62 3.02
C ASN A 331 2.77 5.86 2.22
N ILE A 332 3.56 5.02 2.90
CA ILE A 332 4.58 4.15 2.28
C ILE A 332 3.90 3.15 1.35
N GLY A 333 4.48 2.84 0.19
CA GLY A 333 3.90 1.87 -0.75
C GLY A 333 4.85 1.46 -1.86
N GLY A 334 4.68 0.23 -2.36
CA GLY A 334 5.68 -0.52 -3.12
C GLY A 334 5.86 -1.90 -2.50
N VAL A 335 7.08 -2.43 -2.59
CA VAL A 335 7.54 -3.58 -1.81
C VAL A 335 8.05 -3.07 -0.45
N ILE A 336 7.67 -3.76 0.61
CA ILE A 336 8.07 -3.48 1.99
C ILE A 336 8.57 -4.80 2.58
N ILE A 337 9.73 -4.78 3.22
CA ILE A 337 10.31 -5.92 3.93
C ILE A 337 10.33 -5.59 5.41
N VAL A 338 9.83 -6.48 6.25
CA VAL A 338 9.91 -6.34 7.71
C VAL A 338 10.79 -7.44 8.28
N ASP A 339 11.88 -7.04 8.91
CA ASP A 339 12.72 -7.89 9.74
C ASP A 339 12.13 -7.91 11.15
N PHE A 340 11.72 -9.09 11.62
CA PHE A 340 11.12 -9.28 12.94
C PHE A 340 12.08 -10.11 13.80
N ILE A 341 12.16 -9.79 15.09
CA ILE A 341 13.05 -10.50 16.04
C ILE A 341 12.77 -12.01 15.97
N ASP A 342 13.84 -12.79 15.82
CA ASP A 342 13.80 -14.24 15.61
C ASP A 342 12.86 -15.00 16.59
N MET A 343 12.09 -15.94 16.05
CA MET A 343 11.18 -16.79 16.81
C MET A 343 11.35 -18.25 16.42
N ASP A 344 11.95 -19.06 17.30
CA ASP A 344 12.13 -20.52 17.11
C ASP A 344 10.80 -21.25 16.84
N SER A 345 9.72 -20.71 17.39
CA SER A 345 8.40 -21.32 17.39
C SER A 345 7.58 -20.90 16.18
N LYS A 346 7.44 -21.81 15.21
CA LYS A 346 6.54 -21.66 14.06
C LYS A 346 5.08 -21.36 14.45
N ARG A 347 4.64 -21.79 15.64
CA ARG A 347 3.32 -21.43 16.19
C ARG A 347 3.20 -19.94 16.50
N ASP A 348 4.28 -19.31 16.92
CA ASP A 348 4.32 -17.89 17.31
C ASP A 348 4.58 -16.98 16.09
N GLN A 349 5.38 -17.45 15.11
CA GLN A 349 5.43 -16.88 13.75
C GLN A 349 4.01 -16.81 13.13
N LEU A 350 3.23 -17.90 13.20
CA LEU A 350 1.86 -17.93 12.68
C LEU A 350 0.91 -16.97 13.41
N LYS A 351 1.00 -16.84 14.75
CA LYS A 351 0.24 -15.83 15.51
C LYS A 351 0.58 -14.41 15.06
N LEU A 352 1.86 -14.11 14.88
CA LEU A 352 2.31 -12.79 14.40
C LEU A 352 1.72 -12.48 13.02
N LEU A 353 1.78 -13.43 12.09
CA LEU A 353 1.20 -13.27 10.74
C LEU A 353 -0.32 -13.13 10.76
N GLU A 354 -1.04 -13.84 11.65
CA GLU A 354 -2.49 -13.67 11.83
C GLU A 354 -2.82 -12.26 12.36
N HIS A 355 -2.11 -11.81 13.39
CA HIS A 355 -2.28 -10.49 13.99
C HIS A 355 -1.92 -9.36 13.01
N PHE A 356 -0.84 -9.49 12.25
CA PHE A 356 -0.44 -8.51 11.25
C PHE A 356 -1.45 -8.45 10.09
N ASN A 357 -1.96 -9.58 9.61
CA ASN A 357 -3.07 -9.59 8.65
C ASN A 357 -4.34 -8.91 9.22
N LYS A 358 -4.60 -9.05 10.52
CA LYS A 358 -5.75 -8.42 11.20
C LYS A 358 -5.59 -6.89 11.32
N THR A 359 -4.40 -6.37 11.59
CA THR A 359 -4.14 -4.92 11.66
C THR A 359 -4.09 -4.27 10.26
N LEU A 360 -3.45 -4.93 9.30
CA LEU A 360 -3.35 -4.47 7.90
C LEU A 360 -4.71 -4.36 7.18
N LYS A 361 -5.71 -5.16 7.60
CA LYS A 361 -7.06 -5.23 7.01
C LYS A 361 -7.85 -3.92 7.00
N PHE A 362 -7.54 -3.00 7.91
CA PHE A 362 -8.20 -1.70 8.00
C PHE A 362 -7.73 -0.70 6.93
N ASP A 363 -6.57 -0.94 6.32
CA ASP A 363 -5.95 -0.03 5.36
C ASP A 363 -6.70 0.01 4.00
N LYS A 364 -7.02 1.22 3.54
CA LYS A 364 -7.66 1.51 2.25
C LYS A 364 -6.81 1.02 1.06
N ALA A 365 -5.47 1.04 1.19
CA ALA A 365 -4.52 0.63 0.15
C ALA A 365 -4.49 -0.88 -0.12
N ARG A 366 -5.10 -1.71 0.75
CA ARG A 366 -5.07 -3.18 0.70
C ARG A 366 -3.64 -3.74 0.59
N PRO A 367 -2.78 -3.50 1.60
CA PRO A 367 -1.54 -4.24 1.74
C PRO A 367 -1.79 -5.76 1.78
N GLN A 368 -0.86 -6.54 1.21
CA GLN A 368 -0.92 -8.00 1.14
C GLN A 368 0.45 -8.57 1.53
N ILE A 369 0.48 -9.44 2.54
CA ILE A 369 1.68 -10.25 2.86
C ILE A 369 1.86 -11.26 1.73
N ALA A 370 3.06 -11.32 1.17
CA ALA A 370 3.42 -12.27 0.12
C ALA A 370 3.88 -13.59 0.74
N GLN A 371 4.92 -13.53 1.59
CA GLN A 371 5.49 -14.68 2.27
C GLN A 371 6.26 -14.27 3.54
N LEU A 372 6.59 -15.26 4.37
CA LEU A 372 7.68 -15.23 5.33
C LEU A 372 8.84 -15.98 4.67
N SER A 373 10.02 -15.36 4.56
CA SER A 373 11.18 -15.98 3.92
C SER A 373 11.89 -16.96 4.87
N GLU A 374 12.79 -17.78 4.32
CA GLU A 374 13.66 -18.68 5.09
C GLU A 374 14.65 -17.91 6.00
N LEU A 375 14.83 -16.60 5.74
CA LEU A 375 15.65 -15.68 6.54
C LEU A 375 14.84 -14.91 7.60
N GLY A 376 13.61 -15.32 7.92
CA GLY A 376 12.75 -14.67 8.92
C GLY A 376 12.05 -13.39 8.44
N LEU A 377 12.43 -12.84 7.30
CA LEU A 377 11.88 -11.59 6.75
C LEU A 377 10.43 -11.76 6.26
N VAL A 378 9.54 -10.85 6.63
CA VAL A 378 8.15 -10.79 6.15
C VAL A 378 8.04 -9.84 4.95
N GLU A 379 7.67 -10.38 3.80
CA GLU A 379 7.48 -9.64 2.56
C GLU A 379 6.05 -9.10 2.44
N LEU A 380 5.91 -7.81 2.17
CA LEU A 380 4.64 -7.11 2.05
C LEU A 380 4.58 -6.28 0.76
N THR A 381 3.44 -6.31 0.06
CA THR A 381 3.16 -5.38 -1.04
C THR A 381 2.03 -4.43 -0.66
N ARG A 382 2.21 -3.11 -0.83
CA ARG A 382 1.19 -2.09 -0.52
C ARG A 382 0.97 -1.16 -1.71
N LYS A 383 -0.30 -0.96 -2.11
CA LYS A 383 -0.63 -0.09 -3.27
C LYS A 383 -0.46 1.37 -2.91
N ARG A 384 0.58 2.01 -3.44
CA ARG A 384 0.81 3.46 -3.35
C ARG A 384 -0.40 4.25 -3.86
N GLN A 385 -1.00 5.06 -2.98
CA GLN A 385 -2.21 5.85 -3.26
C GLN A 385 -1.90 7.27 -3.79
N GLY A 386 -0.71 7.79 -3.52
CA GLY A 386 -0.28 9.14 -3.90
C GLY A 386 1.19 9.36 -3.54
N LYS A 387 1.55 10.62 -3.23
CA LYS A 387 2.86 10.96 -2.63
C LYS A 387 2.99 10.39 -1.21
N ASN A 388 4.22 10.08 -0.79
CA ASN A 388 4.52 9.71 0.59
C ASN A 388 4.82 10.96 1.46
N LEU A 389 4.97 10.79 2.77
CA LEU A 389 5.19 11.91 3.69
C LEU A 389 6.50 12.67 3.42
N TYR A 390 7.55 11.97 2.98
CA TYR A 390 8.84 12.57 2.61
C TYR A 390 8.72 13.45 1.36
N GLU A 391 7.96 13.03 0.35
CA GLU A 391 7.69 13.80 -0.88
C GLU A 391 6.74 14.99 -0.68
N LEU A 392 6.06 15.07 0.47
CA LEU A 392 5.14 16.15 0.83
C LEU A 392 5.77 17.19 1.75
N PHE A 393 6.58 16.75 2.72
CA PHE A 393 7.13 17.59 3.79
C PHE A 393 8.66 17.55 3.89
N SER A 394 9.37 17.12 2.84
CA SER A 394 10.82 17.20 2.84
C SER A 394 11.43 17.43 1.45
N GLN A 395 12.66 17.93 1.45
CA GLN A 395 13.50 18.13 0.27
C GLN A 395 14.83 17.38 0.44
N THR A 396 15.43 16.91 -0.65
CA THR A 396 16.76 16.28 -0.62
C THR A 396 17.81 17.29 -0.17
N CYS A 397 18.58 16.97 0.87
CA CYS A 397 19.62 17.87 1.38
C CYS A 397 20.74 18.06 0.34
N ALA A 398 20.93 19.32 -0.09
CA ALA A 398 21.91 19.68 -1.11
C ALA A 398 23.37 19.43 -0.69
N ILE A 399 23.67 19.45 0.61
CA ILE A 399 25.03 19.27 1.15
C ILE A 399 25.50 17.82 0.99
N CYS A 400 24.62 16.85 1.26
CA CYS A 400 24.93 15.41 1.21
C CYS A 400 24.34 14.71 -0.03
N GLY A 401 24.02 15.45 -1.10
CA GLY A 401 23.55 14.89 -2.36
C GLY A 401 22.25 14.07 -2.27
N GLY A 402 21.42 14.31 -1.25
CA GLY A 402 20.20 13.54 -1.01
C GLY A 402 20.32 12.31 -0.09
N LEU A 403 21.49 12.05 0.53
CA LEU A 403 21.63 11.04 1.61
C LEU A 403 20.77 11.33 2.86
N GLY A 404 20.19 12.53 2.95
CA GLY A 404 19.28 12.93 4.01
C GLY A 404 18.29 14.00 3.55
N TYR A 405 17.29 14.26 4.39
CA TYR A 405 16.14 15.09 4.06
C TYR A 405 16.05 16.33 4.96
N LEU A 406 15.74 17.48 4.37
CA LEU A 406 15.40 18.72 5.08
C LEU A 406 13.87 18.81 5.21
N ALA A 407 13.37 18.91 6.44
CA ALA A 407 11.93 18.84 6.73
C ALA A 407 11.24 20.22 6.69
N HIS A 408 10.28 20.39 5.78
CA HIS A 408 9.45 21.58 5.64
C HIS A 408 8.09 21.35 6.32
N LEU A 409 7.72 22.17 7.31
CA LEU A 409 6.44 22.05 8.00
C LEU A 409 5.39 23.08 7.55
N PRO A 410 4.11 22.68 7.43
CA PRO A 410 3.02 23.59 7.08
C PRO A 410 2.82 24.66 8.16
N GLY A 411 2.55 25.90 7.72
CA GLY A 411 2.33 27.06 8.59
C GLY A 411 3.60 27.68 9.17
N ILE A 412 4.71 26.94 9.23
CA ILE A 412 6.02 27.50 9.61
C ILE A 412 6.65 28.14 8.37
N LYS A 413 6.68 29.48 8.33
CA LYS A 413 7.58 30.18 7.40
C LYS A 413 9.00 29.85 7.81
N GLU A 414 9.78 29.29 6.90
CA GLU A 414 11.21 29.12 7.11
C GLU A 414 11.84 30.49 7.32
N SER A 415 12.36 30.73 8.52
CA SER A 415 13.43 31.71 8.69
C SER A 415 14.54 31.29 7.74
N GLN A 416 14.84 32.14 6.75
CA GLN A 416 15.81 31.84 5.70
C GLN A 416 17.08 31.26 6.34
N CYS A 417 17.49 30.07 5.92
CA CYS A 417 18.83 29.58 6.20
C CYS A 417 19.80 30.71 5.83
N LEU A 418 20.64 31.13 6.77
CA LEU A 418 21.53 32.27 6.56
C LEU A 418 22.46 31.95 5.40
N GLU A 419 22.15 32.50 4.22
CA GLU A 419 23.07 32.53 3.11
C GLU A 419 24.32 33.27 3.59
N VAL A 420 25.40 32.51 3.77
CA VAL A 420 26.71 33.07 4.07
C VAL A 420 27.11 33.88 2.84
N ASN A 421 26.91 35.20 2.93
CA ASN A 421 27.05 36.14 1.83
C ASN A 421 28.52 36.22 1.38
N ASN A 422 28.92 35.28 0.51
CA ASN A 422 30.17 35.29 -0.26
C ASN A 422 30.09 36.37 -1.38
N GLY A 423 29.76 37.60 -0.99
CA GLY A 423 29.23 38.65 -1.87
C GLY A 423 29.58 40.07 -1.46
N ASN A 424 30.58 40.27 -0.59
CA ASN A 424 31.14 41.60 -0.30
C ASN A 424 32.50 41.78 -1.00
N SER A 425 32.45 41.98 -2.32
CA SER A 425 33.63 42.22 -3.16
C SER A 425 34.19 43.63 -2.98
N ILE A 426 34.96 43.85 -1.91
CA ILE A 426 35.88 45.00 -1.83
C ILE A 426 37.17 44.60 -2.53
N SER A 427 37.31 44.98 -3.80
CA SER A 427 38.45 44.59 -4.65
C SER A 427 39.70 45.46 -4.43
N PRO A 428 40.80 44.93 -3.86
CA PRO A 428 42.10 45.59 -3.97
C PRO A 428 42.68 45.37 -5.37
N VAL A 429 43.08 46.45 -6.05
CA VAL A 429 43.65 46.36 -7.41
C VAL A 429 45.09 45.85 -7.34
N LEU A 430 45.33 44.65 -7.89
CA LEU A 430 46.66 44.15 -8.22
C LEU A 430 46.71 43.69 -9.68
N LYS A 431 47.88 43.86 -10.31
CA LYS A 431 48.12 43.62 -11.74
C LYS A 431 48.56 42.17 -12.00
N PRO A 432 48.27 41.60 -13.19
CA PRO A 432 48.73 40.26 -13.54
C PRO A 432 50.23 40.23 -13.86
N THR A 433 50.92 39.21 -13.35
CA THR A 433 52.24 38.74 -13.81
C THR A 433 52.31 37.23 -13.65
N ASP A 434 53.00 36.56 -14.58
CA ASP A 434 52.92 35.10 -14.80
C ASP A 434 53.68 34.22 -13.79
N LYS A 435 53.40 32.90 -13.90
CA LYS A 435 54.21 31.70 -13.55
C LYS A 435 53.83 30.90 -12.30
N LEU A 436 53.38 29.68 -12.57
CA LEU A 436 53.61 28.46 -11.77
C LEU A 436 55.14 28.21 -11.61
N PRO A 437 55.63 27.59 -10.51
CA PRO A 437 55.51 26.12 -10.37
C PRO A 437 55.38 25.52 -8.94
N ASN A 438 54.87 24.29 -8.94
CA ASN A 438 55.15 23.12 -8.09
C ASN A 438 55.16 23.17 -6.53
N GLU A 439 54.35 22.26 -5.97
CA GLU A 439 54.64 21.31 -4.87
C GLU A 439 55.70 21.66 -3.80
N VAL A 440 55.24 21.82 -2.55
CA VAL A 440 56.00 21.40 -1.35
C VAL A 440 55.01 20.84 -0.30
N PHE A 441 55.21 19.61 0.17
CA PHE A 441 54.59 19.11 1.41
C PHE A 441 55.37 19.66 2.61
N ILE A 442 54.69 20.28 3.58
CA ILE A 442 55.31 20.72 4.84
C ILE A 442 54.54 20.16 6.03
N VAL A 443 55.26 19.43 6.89
CA VAL A 443 54.80 18.94 8.19
C VAL A 443 54.85 20.08 9.21
N ILE A 444 53.81 20.23 10.02
CA ILE A 444 53.78 21.20 11.13
C ILE A 444 54.02 20.44 12.45
N PRO A 445 55.08 20.76 13.22
CA PRO A 445 55.33 20.17 14.54
C PRO A 445 54.63 20.94 15.67
N GLU A 446 54.50 20.31 16.83
CA GLU A 446 53.98 20.91 18.06
C GLU A 446 55.02 21.80 18.77
N THR A 447 54.65 23.02 19.16
CA THR A 447 55.25 23.75 20.29
C THR A 447 54.26 24.75 20.88
N ASN A 448 54.15 24.79 22.21
CA ASN A 448 53.36 25.77 22.95
C ASN A 448 54.02 27.16 22.94
N LEU A 449 53.21 28.22 23.07
CA LEU A 449 53.62 29.51 23.65
C LEU A 449 52.40 30.24 24.22
N GLU A 450 52.55 30.79 25.43
CA GLU A 450 51.50 31.50 26.18
C GLU A 450 51.60 33.02 25.96
N ILE A 451 50.47 33.74 25.98
CA ILE A 451 50.42 35.21 26.11
C ILE A 451 49.23 35.60 27.00
N ASP A 452 49.50 36.31 28.10
CA ASP A 452 48.50 36.84 29.03
C ASP A 452 47.71 38.04 28.48
N LEU A 453 46.41 38.12 28.78
CA LEU A 453 45.65 39.37 28.88
C LEU A 453 44.56 39.24 29.95
N GLU A 454 44.52 40.17 30.90
CA GLU A 454 43.49 40.33 31.94
C GLU A 454 43.06 41.84 32.01
N PRO A 455 41.97 42.23 32.70
CA PRO A 455 40.68 42.43 32.03
C PRO A 455 40.09 43.84 32.28
N VAL A 456 38.81 44.06 31.92
CA VAL A 456 37.74 44.73 32.72
C VAL A 456 36.57 45.18 31.81
N ASN A 457 35.37 44.63 32.09
CA ASN A 457 33.98 45.15 32.01
C ASN A 457 33.48 45.91 30.74
N GLU A 458 32.18 46.00 30.40
CA GLU A 458 30.92 45.82 31.16
C GLU A 458 29.89 44.86 30.49
N SER A 459 28.84 44.59 31.25
CA SER A 459 27.77 43.57 31.10
C SER A 459 26.76 43.72 29.96
N VAL A 460 26.24 42.57 29.49
CA VAL A 460 24.78 42.27 29.50
C VAL A 460 24.58 40.83 29.99
N GLU A 461 23.51 40.57 30.75
CA GLU A 461 23.24 39.30 31.42
C GLU A 461 22.53 38.26 30.53
N LEU A 462 22.86 36.98 30.70
CA LEU A 462 22.00 35.85 30.31
C LEU A 462 21.80 34.94 31.53
N LEU A 463 20.57 34.91 32.04
CA LEU A 463 20.18 34.13 33.21
C LEU A 463 19.92 32.66 32.84
N THR A 464 20.71 31.76 33.39
CA THR A 464 20.43 30.31 33.44
C THR A 464 20.75 29.77 34.83
N ASN A 465 19.79 29.05 35.45
CA ASN A 465 19.92 28.09 36.57
C ASN A 465 18.55 27.90 37.29
N PRO A 466 18.37 26.88 38.16
CA PRO A 466 19.19 25.68 38.42
C PRO A 466 18.38 24.36 38.47
N ASP A 467 19.01 23.32 39.03
CA ASP A 467 18.47 22.13 39.74
C ASP A 467 18.47 20.78 38.98
N TYR A 468 19.10 19.70 39.48
CA TYR A 468 20.07 19.59 40.60
C TYR A 468 21.07 18.43 40.40
N GLN A 469 22.03 18.29 41.32
CA GLN A 469 23.32 17.58 41.22
C GLN A 469 23.29 16.05 41.37
N ASP A 470 24.23 15.37 40.71
CA ASP A 470 24.78 14.06 41.10
C ASP A 470 25.97 14.23 42.09
N PRO A 471 26.07 13.45 43.18
CA PRO A 471 27.22 13.46 44.08
C PRO A 471 28.29 12.41 43.69
N ASN A 472 29.49 12.90 43.40
CA ASN A 472 30.66 12.06 43.06
C ASN A 472 31.23 11.34 44.31
N GLY A 473 31.83 10.15 44.13
CA GLY A 473 32.33 9.33 45.25
C GLY A 473 33.52 8.45 44.87
N ASN A 474 34.73 8.87 45.28
CA ASN A 474 35.96 8.13 45.01
C ASN A 474 36.96 8.24 46.18
N ASN A 475 37.27 7.12 46.85
CA ASN A 475 38.53 6.95 47.58
C ASN A 475 38.77 5.49 48.01
N ASN A 476 40.05 5.08 48.01
CA ASN A 476 40.49 3.73 48.39
C ASN A 476 40.73 3.59 49.91
N GLN A 477 40.36 2.44 50.51
CA GLN A 477 41.26 1.73 51.45
C GLN A 477 40.82 0.30 51.78
N ILE A 478 41.79 -0.59 52.03
CA ILE A 478 41.60 -2.03 52.28
C ILE A 478 42.04 -2.38 53.71
N ARG A 479 41.19 -3.02 54.54
CA ARG A 479 41.67 -3.91 55.66
C ARG A 479 40.63 -4.87 56.31
N ARG A 480 40.71 -6.14 55.90
CA ARG A 480 40.76 -7.37 56.74
C ARG A 480 39.63 -7.76 57.76
N LYS A 481 38.90 -8.82 57.36
CA LYS A 481 38.64 -10.11 58.08
C LYS A 481 37.65 -10.20 59.28
N ARG A 482 36.97 -11.38 59.31
CA ARG A 482 36.12 -12.03 60.36
C ARG A 482 34.66 -11.53 60.39
N ARG A 483 33.64 -12.38 60.69
CA ARG A 483 33.60 -13.85 60.98
C ARG A 483 32.22 -14.45 60.60
N ARG A 484 32.12 -15.78 60.46
CA ARG A 484 30.85 -16.51 60.27
C ARG A 484 29.97 -16.56 61.53
N ARG A 485 28.67 -16.33 61.33
CA ARG A 485 27.47 -16.96 61.93
C ARG A 485 26.32 -16.62 60.96
N GLY A 486 25.31 -17.45 60.72
CA GLY A 486 24.97 -18.73 61.34
C GLY A 486 23.44 -18.78 61.46
N GLU A 487 22.79 -19.39 60.47
CA GLU A 487 21.32 -19.47 60.37
C GLU A 487 20.81 -20.70 61.13
N GLU A 488 19.64 -20.57 61.75
CA GLU A 488 18.86 -21.67 62.32
C GLU A 488 17.41 -21.57 61.81
N ASP A 489 16.84 -22.76 61.61
CA ASP A 489 15.58 -23.11 60.95
C ASP A 489 14.32 -22.26 61.25
N LEU A 490 13.33 -22.35 60.35
CA LEU A 490 11.99 -22.79 60.76
C LEU A 490 11.21 -23.44 59.59
N ASN A 491 10.71 -24.66 59.80
CA ASN A 491 9.82 -25.36 58.87
C ASN A 491 8.35 -25.13 59.24
N VAL A 492 7.48 -24.88 58.25
CA VAL A 492 6.03 -25.14 58.35
C VAL A 492 5.54 -25.70 57.01
N VAL A 493 4.81 -26.82 57.06
CA VAL A 493 4.15 -27.46 55.91
C VAL A 493 2.64 -27.31 56.07
N ASN A 494 1.90 -27.09 54.97
CA ASN A 494 0.56 -27.68 54.78
C ASN A 494 0.06 -27.58 53.32
N ASN A 495 -0.68 -28.61 52.90
CA ASN A 495 -1.49 -28.66 51.66
C ASN A 495 -2.83 -27.91 51.91
N ILE A 496 -3.85 -27.74 51.04
CA ILE A 496 -4.43 -28.35 49.82
C ILE A 496 -5.36 -27.24 49.20
N PRO A 497 -6.19 -27.41 48.12
CA PRO A 497 -6.17 -28.27 46.93
C PRO A 497 -6.27 -27.48 45.59
N VAL A 498 -6.32 -28.20 44.45
CA VAL A 498 -6.67 -27.67 43.11
C VAL A 498 -8.10 -28.13 42.75
N PRO A 499 -8.94 -27.31 42.07
CA PRO A 499 -10.22 -27.75 41.52
C PRO A 499 -10.13 -28.15 40.04
N GLU A 500 -10.53 -29.38 39.71
CA GLU A 500 -10.75 -29.81 38.32
C GLU A 500 -12.15 -29.41 37.83
N LYS A 501 -12.31 -29.30 36.51
CA LYS A 501 -13.63 -29.22 35.85
C LYS A 501 -13.63 -29.97 34.53
N GLU A 502 -14.48 -30.96 34.44
CA GLU A 502 -14.81 -31.69 33.22
C GLU A 502 -15.65 -30.82 32.27
N ILE A 503 -15.48 -31.00 30.96
CA ILE A 503 -16.41 -30.51 29.93
C ILE A 503 -16.56 -31.62 28.87
N GLU A 504 -17.80 -31.97 28.57
CA GLU A 504 -18.16 -33.09 27.70
C GLU A 504 -17.90 -32.81 26.21
N TYR A 505 -17.40 -33.81 25.47
CA TYR A 505 -17.28 -33.76 24.01
C TYR A 505 -18.59 -34.15 23.33
N ASN A 506 -19.30 -33.18 22.76
CA ASN A 506 -20.52 -33.42 21.97
C ASN A 506 -20.19 -33.64 20.48
N ASN A 507 -20.17 -34.90 20.05
CA ASN A 507 -19.90 -35.26 18.64
C ASN A 507 -21.05 -34.84 17.70
N LYS A 508 -20.71 -34.09 16.64
CA LYS A 508 -21.59 -33.91 15.46
C LYS A 508 -20.83 -34.24 14.18
N LYS A 509 -21.44 -35.10 13.36
CA LYS A 509 -20.92 -35.54 12.07
C LYS A 509 -21.05 -34.41 11.04
N GLU A 510 -19.95 -34.02 10.41
CA GLU A 510 -20.00 -33.37 9.09
C GLU A 510 -19.93 -34.43 7.98
N LYS A 511 -20.24 -34.02 6.74
CA LYS A 511 -20.40 -34.93 5.59
C LYS A 511 -19.31 -34.69 4.55
N ASP A 512 -18.84 -35.77 3.94
CA ASP A 512 -17.88 -35.73 2.85
C ASP A 512 -18.34 -34.86 1.67
N LYS A 513 -17.39 -34.11 1.12
CA LYS A 513 -17.46 -33.56 -0.24
C LYS A 513 -16.10 -33.72 -0.90
N THR A 514 -16.03 -34.66 -1.82
CA THR A 514 -14.87 -34.87 -2.68
C THR A 514 -14.58 -33.62 -3.53
N ILE A 515 -13.32 -33.21 -3.58
CA ILE A 515 -12.84 -32.11 -4.44
C ILE A 515 -11.92 -32.71 -5.50
N SER A 516 -12.22 -32.47 -6.77
CA SER A 516 -11.42 -32.95 -7.88
C SER A 516 -10.10 -32.20 -7.99
N LEU A 517 -8.98 -32.93 -7.90
CA LEU A 517 -7.65 -32.39 -8.17
C LEU A 517 -7.53 -32.06 -9.67
N ARG A 518 -7.09 -30.85 -9.98
CA ARG A 518 -6.62 -30.46 -11.32
C ARG A 518 -5.10 -30.36 -11.30
N THR A 519 -4.44 -31.19 -12.10
CA THR A 519 -2.99 -31.14 -12.28
C THR A 519 -2.57 -29.90 -13.08
N PRO A 520 -1.57 -29.13 -12.62
CA PRO A 520 -0.92 -28.12 -13.44
C PRO A 520 0.12 -28.79 -14.36
N ARG A 521 0.07 -28.52 -15.67
CA ARG A 521 1.21 -28.80 -16.54
C ARG A 521 2.29 -27.73 -16.31
N ARG A 522 3.51 -28.16 -16.01
CA ARG A 522 4.74 -27.43 -16.30
C ARG A 522 5.47 -28.21 -17.37
N ASP A 523 5.95 -27.53 -18.40
CA ASP A 523 6.81 -28.14 -19.41
C ASP A 523 8.24 -28.16 -18.86
N GLU A 524 8.75 -29.35 -18.56
CA GLU A 524 10.09 -29.53 -17.98
C GLU A 524 11.16 -29.45 -19.08
N THR A 525 11.86 -28.32 -19.15
CA THR A 525 12.99 -28.14 -20.06
C THR A 525 14.16 -29.01 -19.63
N LYS A 526 14.45 -30.05 -20.42
CA LYS A 526 15.53 -31.02 -20.14
C LYS A 526 16.91 -30.33 -20.12
N ILE A 527 17.61 -30.43 -19.00
CA ILE A 527 18.93 -29.83 -18.80
C ILE A 527 20.01 -30.67 -19.50
N GLU A 528 20.90 -30.03 -20.26
CA GLU A 528 22.03 -30.66 -20.93
C GLU A 528 23.32 -30.45 -20.10
N LYS A 529 24.14 -31.50 -19.93
CA LYS A 529 25.47 -31.40 -19.29
C LYS A 529 26.56 -31.46 -20.34
N VAL A 530 27.57 -30.61 -20.22
CA VAL A 530 28.58 -30.39 -21.28
C VAL A 530 29.97 -30.16 -20.68
N SER A 531 30.95 -30.99 -21.05
CA SER A 531 32.35 -30.81 -20.68
C SER A 531 33.14 -30.01 -21.73
N VAL A 532 33.98 -29.08 -21.29
CA VAL A 532 34.88 -28.27 -22.13
C VAL A 532 36.31 -28.40 -21.63
N GLU A 533 37.24 -28.91 -22.44
CA GLU A 533 38.67 -28.99 -22.07
C GLU A 533 39.35 -27.63 -22.20
N MET A 534 39.88 -27.08 -21.10
CA MET A 534 40.61 -25.80 -21.08
C MET A 534 41.77 -25.82 -20.09
N THR A 535 42.94 -25.32 -20.50
CA THR A 535 44.04 -25.06 -19.56
C THR A 535 43.69 -23.92 -18.58
N PRO A 536 44.28 -23.87 -17.37
CA PRO A 536 43.98 -22.81 -16.39
C PRO A 536 44.17 -21.39 -16.94
N LEU A 537 45.19 -21.18 -17.79
CA LEU A 537 45.50 -19.88 -18.40
C LEU A 537 44.42 -19.48 -19.43
N GLU A 538 43.85 -20.44 -20.18
CA GLU A 538 42.69 -20.18 -21.04
C GLU A 538 41.42 -19.87 -20.23
N GLN A 539 41.23 -20.51 -19.07
CA GLN A 539 40.09 -20.24 -18.18
C GLN A 539 40.17 -18.80 -17.64
N GLU A 540 41.34 -18.36 -17.18
CA GLU A 540 41.59 -16.99 -16.72
C GLU A 540 41.35 -15.96 -17.83
N VAL A 541 41.83 -16.21 -19.05
CA VAL A 541 41.60 -15.34 -20.22
C VAL A 541 40.11 -15.27 -20.61
N TYR A 542 39.38 -16.38 -20.58
CA TYR A 542 37.93 -16.37 -20.87
C TYR A 542 37.15 -15.63 -19.79
N ALA A 543 37.51 -15.78 -18.52
CA ALA A 543 36.93 -15.04 -17.41
C ALA A 543 37.19 -13.53 -17.52
N LEU A 544 38.42 -13.12 -17.84
CA LEU A 544 38.79 -11.71 -18.04
C LEU A 544 38.08 -11.06 -19.24
N MET A 545 37.78 -11.83 -20.30
CA MET A 545 36.99 -11.34 -21.43
C MET A 545 35.46 -11.45 -21.23
N GLY A 546 34.99 -12.11 -20.17
CA GLY A 546 33.57 -12.36 -19.93
C GLY A 546 32.93 -13.33 -20.93
N VAL A 547 33.71 -14.26 -21.49
CA VAL A 547 33.29 -15.14 -22.59
C VAL A 547 32.98 -16.56 -22.10
N SER A 548 31.83 -17.12 -22.52
CA SER A 548 31.44 -18.48 -22.14
C SER A 548 32.35 -19.55 -22.77
N PRO A 549 32.83 -20.54 -22.00
CA PRO A 549 33.56 -21.72 -22.50
C PRO A 549 32.84 -22.46 -23.64
N LEU A 550 31.51 -22.39 -23.72
CA LEU A 550 30.73 -23.04 -24.78
C LEU A 550 31.16 -22.60 -26.19
N ILE A 551 31.70 -21.39 -26.38
CA ILE A 551 32.16 -20.92 -27.71
C ILE A 551 33.36 -21.73 -28.25
N ARG A 552 34.10 -22.42 -27.36
CA ARG A 552 35.17 -23.37 -27.73
C ARG A 552 34.62 -24.66 -28.34
N LEU A 553 33.38 -25.04 -28.00
CA LEU A 553 32.63 -26.08 -28.68
C LEU A 553 31.85 -25.45 -29.83
N SER A 554 32.34 -25.61 -31.06
CA SER A 554 31.71 -25.06 -32.27
C SER A 554 30.43 -25.80 -32.68
N ARG A 555 29.45 -25.87 -31.76
CA ARG A 555 28.10 -26.41 -31.91
C ARG A 555 27.08 -25.42 -31.34
N GLU A 556 25.91 -25.36 -31.97
CA GLU A 556 24.80 -24.53 -31.48
C GLU A 556 23.96 -25.32 -30.45
N PHE A 557 23.31 -24.60 -29.52
CA PHE A 557 22.49 -25.16 -28.45
C PHE A 557 21.09 -24.54 -28.48
N GLU A 558 20.03 -25.37 -28.41
CA GLU A 558 18.64 -24.90 -28.52
C GLU A 558 18.24 -23.95 -27.37
N ASN A 559 18.77 -24.17 -26.16
CA ASN A 559 18.61 -23.27 -25.03
C ASN A 559 19.91 -23.18 -24.20
N PRO A 560 20.79 -22.20 -24.45
CA PRO A 560 22.06 -22.07 -23.74
C PRO A 560 21.91 -21.72 -22.24
N GLN A 561 20.72 -21.38 -21.76
CA GLN A 561 20.45 -21.17 -20.33
C GLN A 561 20.10 -22.47 -19.59
N ALA A 562 19.83 -23.56 -20.31
CA ALA A 562 19.57 -24.89 -19.77
C ALA A 562 20.79 -25.83 -19.88
N VAL A 563 21.99 -25.28 -20.09
CA VAL A 563 23.25 -26.01 -20.25
C VAL A 563 24.13 -25.87 -19.01
N VAL A 564 24.47 -27.00 -18.38
CA VAL A 564 25.42 -27.06 -17.27
C VAL A 564 26.81 -27.38 -17.81
N ILE A 565 27.72 -26.43 -17.69
CA ILE A 565 29.10 -26.52 -18.17
C ILE A 565 29.99 -27.10 -17.07
N SER A 566 30.72 -28.17 -17.36
CA SER A 566 31.92 -28.57 -16.63
C SER A 566 33.17 -28.21 -17.44
N VAL A 567 34.26 -27.85 -16.76
CA VAL A 567 35.54 -27.53 -17.40
C VAL A 567 36.60 -28.51 -16.87
N THR A 568 37.27 -29.21 -17.77
CA THR A 568 38.25 -30.27 -17.45
C THR A 568 39.65 -29.89 -17.92
N ALA A 569 40.68 -30.49 -17.32
CA ALA A 569 42.05 -30.32 -17.80
C ALA A 569 42.27 -31.12 -19.10
N PRO A 570 43.09 -30.62 -20.06
CA PRO A 570 43.34 -31.36 -21.30
C PRO A 570 44.01 -32.71 -21.03
N GLY A 571 43.40 -33.79 -21.54
CA GLY A 571 43.86 -35.16 -21.31
C GLY A 571 43.39 -35.82 -20.00
N GLU A 572 42.55 -35.15 -19.21
CA GLU A 572 41.88 -35.75 -18.05
C GLU A 572 40.65 -36.55 -18.51
N SER A 573 40.77 -37.88 -18.52
CA SER A 573 39.70 -38.77 -18.97
C SER A 573 38.56 -38.83 -17.95
N LEU A 574 37.36 -38.36 -18.34
CA LEU A 574 36.13 -38.57 -17.59
C LEU A 574 35.88 -40.08 -17.38
N GLU A 575 35.67 -40.50 -16.14
CA GLU A 575 35.16 -41.85 -15.86
C GLU A 575 33.75 -42.01 -16.46
N PRO A 576 33.43 -43.15 -17.10
CA PRO A 576 32.11 -43.38 -17.68
C PRO A 576 31.06 -43.46 -16.57
N GLU A 577 29.92 -42.78 -16.76
CA GLU A 577 28.85 -42.73 -15.75
C GLU A 577 28.40 -44.13 -15.32
N ALA A 578 28.38 -44.38 -14.01
CA ALA A 578 27.72 -45.56 -13.46
C ALA A 578 26.21 -45.48 -13.78
N ASN A 579 25.60 -46.63 -14.12
CA ASN A 579 24.21 -46.73 -14.52
C ASN A 579 23.26 -46.05 -13.50
N PRO A 580 22.15 -45.43 -13.95
CA PRO A 580 21.21 -44.75 -13.07
C PRO A 580 20.67 -45.72 -12.01
N VAL A 581 20.86 -45.36 -10.74
CA VAL A 581 20.30 -46.09 -9.60
C VAL A 581 18.78 -45.93 -9.63
N GLU A 582 18.06 -47.06 -9.68
CA GLU A 582 16.60 -47.06 -9.54
C GLU A 582 16.20 -46.45 -8.19
N PRO A 583 15.14 -45.61 -8.13
CA PRO A 583 14.71 -45.02 -6.88
C PRO A 583 14.27 -46.12 -5.91
N LEU A 584 15.01 -46.28 -4.81
CA LEU A 584 14.72 -47.24 -3.75
C LEU A 584 13.27 -47.05 -3.27
N ALA A 585 12.47 -48.11 -3.36
CA ALA A 585 11.16 -48.15 -2.73
C ALA A 585 11.34 -47.97 -1.22
N VAL A 586 10.61 -47.01 -0.64
CA VAL A 586 10.46 -46.92 0.80
C VAL A 586 9.48 -48.03 1.19
N ASN A 587 9.98 -49.12 1.75
CA ASN A 587 9.11 -50.09 2.40
C ASN A 587 8.44 -49.43 3.60
N ASP A 588 7.12 -49.56 3.68
CA ASP A 588 6.36 -49.21 4.88
C ASP A 588 6.82 -50.07 6.07
N LEU A 589 6.70 -49.51 7.28
CA LEU A 589 6.95 -50.24 8.51
C LEU A 589 5.71 -51.03 8.91
N GLU A 590 5.89 -52.33 9.13
CA GLU A 590 4.86 -53.23 9.62
C GLU A 590 4.33 -52.76 10.99
N ILE A 591 3.00 -52.77 11.14
CA ILE A 591 2.29 -52.69 12.42
C ILE A 591 1.28 -53.83 12.41
N ASP A 592 1.31 -54.68 13.43
CA ASP A 592 0.56 -55.94 13.45
C ASP A 592 -0.97 -55.74 13.32
N GLU A 593 -1.60 -56.52 12.44
CA GLU A 593 -3.05 -56.64 12.39
C GLU A 593 -3.55 -57.52 13.57
N ILE A 594 -4.66 -57.10 14.20
CA ILE A 594 -5.36 -57.88 15.21
C ILE A 594 -6.73 -58.28 14.64
N GLU A 595 -6.98 -59.57 14.55
CA GLU A 595 -8.23 -60.16 14.04
C GLU A 595 -9.45 -59.80 14.91
N PRO A 596 -10.62 -59.53 14.29
CA PRO A 596 -11.92 -59.75 14.89
C PRO A 596 -12.59 -61.03 14.37
N GLU A 597 -13.20 -61.81 15.27
CA GLU A 597 -13.74 -63.15 15.01
C GLU A 597 -14.96 -63.18 14.06
N GLU A 598 -15.22 -64.34 13.45
CA GLU A 598 -16.42 -64.63 12.66
C GLU A 598 -17.71 -64.54 13.50
N LEU A 599 -18.82 -64.10 12.89
CA LEU A 599 -20.15 -64.48 13.37
C LEU A 599 -21.16 -64.61 12.21
N ASN A 600 -21.42 -65.86 11.84
CA ASN A 600 -22.24 -66.29 10.70
C ASN A 600 -23.75 -66.20 10.99
N TRP A 601 -24.55 -65.76 10.00
CA TRP A 601 -26.00 -65.98 9.91
C TRP A 601 -26.39 -66.26 8.45
N GLU A 602 -27.10 -67.37 8.22
CA GLU A 602 -27.38 -67.96 6.90
C GLU A 602 -28.76 -67.57 6.32
N SER A 603 -28.96 -67.83 5.01
CA SER A 603 -30.26 -68.00 4.31
C SER A 603 -31.16 -66.74 4.15
N SER A 604 -32.08 -66.58 3.18
CA SER A 604 -32.46 -67.26 1.91
C SER A 604 -33.57 -66.43 1.21
N SER A 605 -33.97 -66.57 -0.07
CA SER A 605 -33.41 -67.23 -1.28
C SER A 605 -34.29 -66.91 -2.52
N GLU A 606 -33.71 -66.82 -3.72
CA GLU A 606 -34.39 -66.83 -5.06
C GLU A 606 -35.33 -65.61 -5.36
N ILE A 607 -35.80 -65.25 -6.57
CA ILE A 607 -35.92 -65.89 -7.91
C ILE A 607 -35.50 -64.90 -9.06
N GLU A 608 -35.19 -65.49 -10.22
CA GLU A 608 -34.83 -65.05 -11.60
C GLU A 608 -35.75 -64.01 -12.36
N PRO A 609 -35.52 -63.61 -13.66
CA PRO A 609 -35.43 -62.19 -14.03
C PRO A 609 -36.32 -61.72 -15.24
N ASP A 610 -35.70 -61.37 -16.40
CA ASP A 610 -36.22 -60.84 -17.69
C ASP A 610 -36.70 -59.36 -17.71
N SER A 611 -36.52 -58.54 -18.78
CA SER A 611 -35.92 -58.73 -20.13
C SER A 611 -35.40 -57.41 -20.78
N GLU A 612 -34.56 -57.52 -21.82
CA GLU A 612 -34.57 -56.88 -23.16
C GLU A 612 -35.36 -55.54 -23.40
N ASP A 613 -34.94 -54.56 -24.23
CA ASP A 613 -33.72 -54.42 -25.06
C ASP A 613 -33.41 -52.95 -25.54
N MET A 614 -32.40 -52.84 -26.42
CA MET A 614 -31.80 -51.67 -27.13
C MET A 614 -32.78 -50.85 -28.04
N TYR A 615 -32.48 -49.74 -28.74
CA TYR A 615 -31.24 -49.21 -29.38
C TYR A 615 -31.29 -47.67 -29.71
N GLU A 616 -30.10 -47.10 -29.96
CA GLU A 616 -29.62 -46.01 -30.87
C GLU A 616 -30.54 -45.31 -31.92
N ASP A 617 -30.20 -44.20 -32.62
CA ASP A 617 -29.31 -43.00 -32.41
C ASP A 617 -29.42 -42.05 -33.67
N MET A 618 -28.67 -40.93 -33.73
CA MET A 618 -28.26 -40.09 -34.91
C MET A 618 -29.33 -39.20 -35.62
N GLU A 619 -29.12 -37.88 -35.76
CA GLU A 619 -28.49 -37.09 -36.87
C GLU A 619 -29.32 -36.97 -38.20
N SER A 620 -29.26 -35.94 -39.06
CA SER A 620 -28.35 -34.77 -39.26
C SER A 620 -29.03 -33.53 -39.94
N SER A 621 -28.27 -32.43 -40.03
CA SER A 621 -28.37 -31.16 -40.82
C SER A 621 -29.38 -30.95 -42.00
N SER A 622 -29.86 -29.71 -42.21
CA SER A 622 -29.39 -28.79 -43.31
C SER A 622 -30.21 -27.50 -43.65
N GLU A 623 -29.43 -26.45 -43.99
CA GLU A 623 -29.58 -25.18 -44.76
C GLU A 623 -30.88 -24.55 -45.35
N SER A 624 -31.18 -23.31 -44.90
CA SER A 624 -31.33 -22.04 -45.69
C SER A 624 -32.60 -21.61 -46.50
N ARG A 625 -33.21 -20.46 -46.08
CA ARG A 625 -33.70 -19.25 -46.84
C ARG A 625 -34.72 -19.38 -48.04
N PRO A 626 -35.37 -18.28 -48.53
CA PRO A 626 -36.08 -17.16 -47.85
C PRO A 626 -37.45 -16.75 -48.52
N LEU A 627 -38.26 -15.83 -47.92
CA LEU A 627 -39.04 -14.70 -48.55
C LEU A 627 -40.44 -14.32 -47.96
N ASN A 628 -40.72 -13.00 -47.94
CA ASN A 628 -42.00 -12.27 -48.16
C ASN A 628 -43.26 -12.33 -47.23
N ARG A 629 -43.55 -11.15 -46.62
CA ARG A 629 -44.83 -10.36 -46.67
C ARG A 629 -46.17 -10.89 -46.09
N ARG A 630 -46.71 -10.21 -45.03
CA ARG A 630 -47.91 -9.30 -45.01
C ARG A 630 -48.79 -9.27 -43.71
N ARG A 631 -48.99 -8.05 -43.18
CA ARG A 631 -50.22 -7.42 -42.62
C ARG A 631 -51.37 -8.26 -41.99
N ARG A 632 -51.76 -7.89 -40.75
CA ARG A 632 -53.14 -7.57 -40.26
C ARG A 632 -52.98 -6.53 -39.13
N ARG A 633 -53.51 -5.30 -39.22
CA ARG A 633 -54.91 -4.76 -39.08
C ARG A 633 -55.39 -4.59 -37.61
N ARG A 634 -55.60 -3.33 -37.20
CA ARG A 634 -56.45 -2.89 -36.07
C ARG A 634 -57.95 -2.95 -36.44
N PRO A 635 -58.82 -2.96 -35.42
CA PRO A 635 -59.95 -2.01 -35.24
C PRO A 635 -59.68 -1.18 -33.94
N SER A 636 -60.25 -0.02 -33.56
CA SER A 636 -61.19 1.02 -34.03
C SER A 636 -61.61 1.77 -32.73
N ALA A 637 -61.45 3.10 -32.56
CA ALA A 637 -62.52 4.13 -32.59
C ALA A 637 -63.57 4.03 -31.44
N VAL A 638 -64.21 5.06 -30.83
CA VAL A 638 -64.46 6.51 -31.08
C VAL A 638 -64.39 7.27 -29.71
N GLU A 639 -64.02 8.54 -29.47
CA GLU A 639 -63.64 9.75 -30.27
C GLU A 639 -64.64 10.96 -30.22
N SER A 640 -64.73 11.68 -29.08
CA SER A 640 -65.43 12.99 -28.88
C SER A 640 -64.61 13.88 -27.90
N GLN A 641 -64.30 15.16 -28.15
CA GLN A 641 -65.17 16.37 -28.04
C GLN A 641 -65.86 16.46 -26.65
N THR A 642 -65.86 17.56 -25.87
CA THR A 642 -65.38 18.97 -26.02
C THR A 642 -65.25 19.60 -24.60
N SER A 643 -64.78 20.82 -24.30
CA SER A 643 -64.36 22.05 -25.03
C SER A 643 -63.45 22.94 -24.13
N SER A 644 -63.11 24.14 -24.60
CA SER A 644 -62.37 25.25 -23.97
C SER A 644 -62.69 25.59 -22.50
N PHE A 645 -61.67 25.89 -21.70
CA PHE A 645 -61.30 27.27 -21.34
C PHE A 645 -59.83 27.36 -20.88
#